data_AF-A0A6Q2Z7G2-F1
#
_entry.id   AF-A0A6Q2Z7G2-F1
#
_cell.length_a   1.000
_cell.length_b   1.000
_cell.length_c   1.000
_cell.angle_alpha   90.00
_cell.angle_beta   90.00
_cell.angle_gamma   90.00
#
_symmetry.space_group_name_H-M   'P 1'
#
loop_
_entity.id
_entity.type
_entity.pdbx_description
1 polymer ?
#
loop_
_entity_poly.entity_id
_entity_poly.type
_entity_poly.pdbx_seq_one_letter_code
_entity_poly.pdbx_strand_id
1 'polypeptide(L)'
;MAYTAGLEFRGRVVCPLLIPKLRAQNQVLKKGVFDEQASSMSLKEQVKQREQSLRKVEQEMDSLTFRNQQLAKRVELLQEELAASEAKGKKTKNKGDSPSQQALQQSQNVFDEDLRKKIQENEQLHIKFYEADEQHRQQEALLKARLEELEREREQHLAVVSSLTSKYMDTIERLQNDKARLEVRSQTLEREARDCRVRTEECQQQLRRCQSELDRQLKQSSSVIQEKLKARDVAGQALVFLQDLVAALLNFHSYTEQRVHIYPLDSSIEPISPLNQKFSQYLHENAAFVRPLEDGLVQLHQSITEDTVTVLETVGKLKDFAGHFTAYSHFLKKILPYQLKSLEEECGASLCTSSLTSKNQELQSDIKRITSPTGFSYWSCLVVGLNPSLLPVSVEMSKHYSQKASLEQELPTVTQKLRTTNECLLASLGSLTNSTGKIATFFSNNLDFFTSSTGYGPRGGAGGINPLQAESMLGNKKRACEYMQAIRKTRPESVPYTESLMNRRVLTSSTESREGLTQQVVASQEKIARLEQEKEHWLLEAQLGGVRLEKESQRIQELEAQLSSAQGGGSPALTSLEDGDIGMLTTTPTNEEVGDGDFREKLIKAHYMARVGELTTQLQISDSKAVNFHAECRALAKRLAIAEKSRETLAEEVKLANQNITRLQDELATTKRSYEDQLSMMSDHLCVMNETLSKQREEIDTLKLGSKVTSPLTQLSSIYTVAVGSHRGGFYLNEFI
;
A
#
# COMPACT_ATOMS: atom_id res chain seq x y z
N MET A 1 25.20 0.97 40.51
CA MET A 1 24.01 0.54 41.29
C MET A 1 22.77 1.32 40.85
N ALA A 2 22.25 1.05 39.64
CA ALA A 2 20.98 1.63 39.17
C ALA A 2 20.24 0.73 38.17
N TYR A 3 20.61 -0.56 38.08
CA TYR A 3 20.00 -1.53 37.15
C TYR A 3 19.32 -2.72 37.84
N THR A 4 19.35 -2.79 39.17
CA THR A 4 18.72 -3.88 39.93
C THR A 4 17.35 -3.52 40.53
N ALA A 5 16.94 -2.24 40.53
CA ALA A 5 15.68 -1.81 41.16
C ALA A 5 14.44 -1.86 40.23
N GLY A 6 14.61 -2.01 38.91
CA GLY A 6 13.49 -2.03 37.96
C GLY A 6 12.82 -3.38 37.76
N LEU A 7 13.50 -4.48 38.11
CA LEU A 7 13.00 -5.85 37.91
C LEU A 7 12.18 -6.38 39.09
N GLU A 8 12.37 -5.85 40.30
CA GLU A 8 11.58 -6.28 41.47
C GLU A 8 10.18 -5.66 41.55
N PHE A 9 9.91 -4.56 40.81
CA PHE A 9 8.63 -3.87 40.90
C PHE A 9 7.56 -4.35 39.91
N ARG A 10 7.95 -5.03 38.82
CA ARG A 10 6.98 -5.61 37.85
C ARG A 10 6.53 -7.04 38.20
N GLY A 11 7.26 -7.75 39.06
CA GLY A 11 6.88 -9.10 39.51
C GLY A 11 5.85 -9.15 40.63
N ARG A 12 5.63 -8.04 41.37
CA ARG A 12 4.76 -8.03 42.57
C ARG A 12 3.32 -7.57 42.36
N VAL A 13 2.94 -7.07 41.19
CA VAL A 13 1.60 -6.46 41.00
C VAL A 13 0.62 -7.34 40.19
N VAL A 14 1.06 -8.46 39.58
CA VAL A 14 0.17 -9.22 38.67
C VAL A 14 -0.39 -10.54 39.25
N CYS A 15 0.14 -11.13 40.32
CA CYS A 15 -0.21 -12.53 40.63
C CYS A 15 -0.53 -12.94 42.10
N PRO A 16 -1.31 -12.19 42.92
CA PRO A 16 -1.90 -12.78 44.13
C PRO A 16 -3.08 -13.73 43.84
N LEU A 17 -3.78 -13.55 42.71
CA LEU A 17 -5.01 -14.29 42.38
C LEU A 17 -4.82 -15.40 41.33
N LEU A 18 -3.78 -15.33 40.50
CA LEU A 18 -3.56 -16.29 39.41
C LEU A 18 -2.95 -17.60 39.92
N ILE A 19 -2.02 -17.53 40.87
CA ILE A 19 -1.31 -18.70 41.43
C ILE A 19 -2.25 -19.60 42.26
N PRO A 20 -3.13 -19.07 43.15
CA PRO A 20 -4.11 -19.90 43.84
C PRO A 20 -5.13 -20.52 42.90
N LYS A 21 -5.59 -19.79 41.85
CA LYS A 21 -6.52 -20.31 40.84
C LYS A 21 -5.90 -21.46 40.03
N LEU A 22 -4.64 -21.32 39.60
CA LEU A 22 -3.91 -22.39 38.90
C LEU A 22 -3.65 -23.62 39.79
N ARG A 23 -3.38 -23.44 41.09
CA ARG A 23 -3.29 -24.56 42.04
C ARG A 23 -4.63 -25.24 42.27
N ALA A 24 -5.72 -24.48 42.41
CA ALA A 24 -7.06 -25.03 42.58
C ALA A 24 -7.49 -25.81 41.33
N GLN A 25 -7.26 -25.28 40.12
CA GLN A 25 -7.52 -26.00 38.87
C GLN A 25 -6.67 -27.26 38.73
N ASN A 26 -5.39 -27.23 39.12
CA ASN A 26 -4.55 -28.43 39.13
C ASN A 26 -5.02 -29.49 40.14
N GLN A 27 -5.51 -29.08 41.32
CA GLN A 27 -6.08 -30.03 42.29
C GLN A 27 -7.37 -30.67 41.78
N VAL A 28 -8.24 -29.91 41.10
CA VAL A 28 -9.47 -30.43 40.49
C VAL A 28 -9.15 -31.38 39.34
N LEU A 29 -8.22 -31.03 38.45
CA LEU A 29 -7.77 -31.92 37.38
C LEU A 29 -7.12 -33.19 37.93
N LYS A 30 -6.27 -33.08 38.94
CA LYS A 30 -5.64 -34.24 39.58
C LYS A 30 -6.68 -35.15 40.24
N LYS A 31 -7.69 -34.59 40.90
CA LYS A 31 -8.80 -35.35 41.46
C LYS A 31 -9.63 -36.04 40.36
N GLY A 32 -9.95 -35.34 39.28
CA GLY A 32 -10.65 -35.92 38.13
C GLY A 32 -9.88 -37.08 37.50
N VAL A 33 -8.55 -36.98 37.40
CA VAL A 33 -7.69 -38.08 36.92
C VAL A 33 -7.71 -39.28 37.88
N PHE A 34 -7.67 -39.05 39.20
CA PHE A 34 -7.77 -40.13 40.18
C PHE A 34 -9.15 -40.81 40.17
N ASP A 35 -10.23 -40.04 40.06
CA ASP A 35 -11.59 -40.56 39.99
C ASP A 35 -11.81 -41.37 38.71
N GLU A 36 -11.27 -40.90 37.57
CA GLU A 36 -11.33 -41.61 36.29
C GLU A 36 -10.48 -42.90 36.30
N GLN A 37 -9.30 -42.86 36.93
CA GLN A 37 -8.46 -44.05 37.12
C GLN A 37 -9.14 -45.08 38.04
N ALA A 38 -9.80 -44.64 39.11
CA ALA A 38 -10.57 -45.50 40.01
C ALA A 38 -11.78 -46.12 39.30
N SER A 39 -12.51 -45.33 38.51
CA SER A 39 -13.62 -45.80 37.67
C SER A 39 -13.14 -46.82 36.64
N SER A 40 -12.02 -46.55 35.97
CA SER A 40 -11.39 -47.48 35.02
C SER A 40 -10.97 -48.80 35.67
N MET A 41 -10.43 -48.78 36.89
CA MET A 41 -10.13 -50.01 37.63
C MET A 41 -11.39 -50.78 38.04
N SER A 42 -12.45 -50.08 38.46
CA SER A 42 -13.73 -50.71 38.79
C SER A 42 -14.38 -51.38 37.56
N LEU A 43 -14.36 -50.69 36.40
CA LEU A 43 -14.83 -51.23 35.13
C LEU A 43 -14.02 -52.46 34.70
N LYS A 44 -12.69 -52.43 34.85
CA LYS A 44 -11.84 -53.60 34.56
C LYS A 44 -12.19 -54.80 35.45
N GLU A 45 -12.48 -54.57 36.73
CA GLU A 45 -12.86 -55.64 37.65
C GLU A 45 -14.25 -56.20 37.32
N GLN A 46 -15.21 -55.34 36.97
CA GLN A 46 -16.53 -55.78 36.50
C GLN A 46 -16.43 -56.59 35.20
N VAL A 47 -15.59 -56.18 34.25
CA VAL A 47 -15.35 -56.94 33.02
C VAL A 47 -14.77 -58.32 33.35
N LYS A 48 -13.77 -58.41 34.23
CA LYS A 48 -13.21 -59.71 34.68
C LYS A 48 -14.27 -60.59 35.34
N GLN A 49 -15.11 -60.03 36.20
CA GLN A 49 -16.20 -60.79 36.83
C GLN A 49 -17.21 -61.29 35.79
N ARG A 50 -17.57 -60.47 34.80
CA ARG A 50 -18.47 -60.87 33.71
C ARG A 50 -17.85 -61.94 32.82
N GLU A 51 -16.57 -61.85 32.50
CA GLU A 51 -15.83 -62.90 31.77
C GLU A 51 -15.80 -64.22 32.54
N GLN A 52 -15.60 -64.19 33.86
CA GLN A 52 -15.65 -65.40 34.68
C GLN A 52 -17.06 -66.01 34.74
N SER A 53 -18.10 -65.18 34.87
CA SER A 53 -19.48 -65.65 34.83
C SER A 53 -19.85 -66.21 33.46
N LEU A 54 -19.38 -65.59 32.37
CA LEU A 54 -19.58 -66.09 31.01
C LEU A 54 -18.97 -67.49 30.86
N ARG A 55 -17.72 -67.68 31.28
CA ARG A 55 -17.06 -69.00 31.23
C ARG A 55 -17.80 -70.07 32.04
N LYS A 56 -18.40 -69.71 33.17
CA LYS A 56 -19.22 -70.64 33.97
C LYS A 56 -20.48 -71.04 33.22
N VAL A 57 -21.18 -70.08 32.61
CA VAL A 57 -22.39 -70.35 31.81
C VAL A 57 -22.06 -71.17 30.56
N GLU A 58 -20.92 -70.92 29.92
CA GLU A 58 -20.43 -71.73 28.80
C GLU A 58 -20.17 -73.19 29.23
N GLN A 59 -19.52 -73.40 30.38
CA GLN A 59 -19.31 -74.75 30.92
C GLN A 59 -20.63 -75.45 31.30
N GLU A 60 -21.61 -74.70 31.83
CA GLU A 60 -22.95 -75.22 32.11
C GLU A 60 -23.68 -75.59 30.81
N MET A 61 -23.56 -74.77 29.77
CA MET A 61 -24.13 -75.02 28.45
C MET A 61 -23.50 -76.26 27.80
N ASP A 62 -22.18 -76.44 27.89
CA ASP A 62 -21.49 -77.63 27.39
C ASP A 62 -21.92 -78.89 28.15
N SER A 63 -22.06 -78.80 29.48
CA SER A 63 -22.57 -79.88 30.34
C SER A 63 -24.02 -80.25 30.01
N LEU A 64 -24.89 -79.25 29.80
CA LEU A 64 -26.27 -79.45 29.37
C LEU A 64 -26.34 -80.02 27.96
N THR A 65 -25.48 -79.58 27.05
CA THR A 65 -25.38 -80.11 25.68
C THR A 65 -24.96 -81.57 25.72
N PHE A 66 -23.99 -81.94 26.56
CA PHE A 66 -23.58 -83.33 26.74
C PHE A 66 -24.71 -84.20 27.33
N ARG A 67 -25.41 -83.73 28.37
CA ARG A 67 -26.58 -84.44 28.92
C ARG A 67 -27.72 -84.58 27.90
N ASN A 68 -27.98 -83.54 27.12
CA ASN A 68 -28.99 -83.57 26.07
C ASN A 68 -28.60 -84.54 24.94
N GLN A 69 -27.33 -84.60 24.54
CA GLN A 69 -26.84 -85.60 23.58
C GLN A 69 -26.95 -87.04 24.13
N GLN A 70 -26.69 -87.24 25.43
CA GLN A 70 -26.83 -88.54 26.06
C GLN A 70 -28.31 -88.96 26.18
N LEU A 71 -29.20 -88.03 26.52
CA LEU A 71 -30.64 -88.23 26.51
C LEU A 71 -31.15 -88.52 25.10
N ALA A 72 -30.70 -87.77 24.09
CA ALA A 72 -31.05 -88.00 22.69
C ALA A 72 -30.66 -89.42 22.24
N LYS A 73 -29.44 -89.87 22.53
CA LYS A 73 -29.00 -91.25 22.24
C LYS A 73 -29.80 -92.31 23.01
N ARG A 74 -30.19 -92.03 24.25
CA ARG A 74 -31.03 -92.96 25.04
C ARG A 74 -32.46 -93.03 24.51
N VAL A 75 -33.01 -91.91 24.04
CA VAL A 75 -34.31 -91.85 23.36
C VAL A 75 -34.24 -92.59 22.03
N GLU A 76 -33.17 -92.42 21.26
CA GLU A 76 -32.93 -93.12 19.99
C GLU A 76 -32.85 -94.64 20.20
N LEU A 77 -32.11 -95.11 21.21
CA LEU A 77 -32.07 -96.53 21.60
C LEU A 77 -33.42 -97.06 22.09
N LEU A 78 -34.17 -96.28 22.89
CA LEU A 78 -35.51 -96.67 23.35
C LEU A 78 -36.52 -96.69 22.20
N GLN A 79 -36.36 -95.84 21.18
CA GLN A 79 -37.15 -95.86 19.95
C GLN A 79 -36.79 -97.07 19.07
N GLU A 80 -35.51 -97.47 19.01
CA GLU A 80 -35.07 -98.70 18.36
C GLU A 80 -35.58 -99.96 19.10
N GLU A 81 -35.58 -99.97 20.44
CA GLU A 81 -36.14 -101.03 21.26
C GLU A 81 -37.68 -101.11 21.16
N LEU A 82 -38.38 -99.97 21.08
CA LEU A 82 -39.82 -99.91 20.81
C LEU A 82 -40.15 -100.39 19.40
N ALA A 83 -39.38 -99.99 18.38
CA ALA A 83 -39.53 -100.48 17.01
C ALA A 83 -39.23 -101.99 16.88
N ALA A 84 -38.29 -102.52 17.68
CA ALA A 84 -38.01 -103.96 17.77
C ALA A 84 -39.08 -104.73 18.57
N SER A 85 -39.70 -104.11 19.57
CA SER A 85 -40.78 -104.66 20.39
C SER A 85 -42.14 -104.67 19.66
N GLU A 86 -42.42 -103.64 18.85
CA GLU A 86 -43.61 -103.57 17.98
C GLU A 86 -43.59 -104.61 16.83
N ALA A 87 -42.43 -105.21 16.53
CA ALA A 87 -42.30 -106.29 15.56
C ALA A 87 -42.64 -107.70 16.11
N LYS A 88 -42.95 -107.87 17.40
CA LYS A 88 -43.38 -109.17 17.98
C LYS A 88 -44.48 -109.01 19.02
N GLY A 89 -45.74 -109.03 18.57
CA GLY A 89 -46.81 -109.64 19.34
C GLY A 89 -48.18 -108.96 19.24
N LYS A 90 -49.09 -109.57 18.46
CA LYS A 90 -50.46 -109.94 18.86
C LYS A 90 -51.28 -110.40 17.65
N LYS A 91 -51.66 -111.67 17.62
CA LYS A 91 -53.00 -112.13 17.19
C LYS A 91 -53.33 -113.45 17.88
N THR A 92 -54.21 -113.40 18.88
CA THR A 92 -54.99 -114.55 19.35
C THR A 92 -56.46 -114.17 19.21
N LYS A 93 -57.24 -115.05 18.57
CA LYS A 93 -58.67 -114.87 18.24
C LYS A 93 -59.47 -115.96 18.97
N ASN A 94 -60.54 -115.56 19.64
CA ASN A 94 -61.47 -116.38 20.43
C ASN A 94 -62.30 -117.40 19.61
N LYS A 95 -62.59 -118.54 20.26
CA LYS A 95 -63.81 -119.40 20.26
C LYS A 95 -63.38 -120.71 20.93
N GLY A 96 -64.09 -121.38 21.84
CA GLY A 96 -65.51 -121.55 22.11
C GLY A 96 -65.71 -123.05 22.41
N ASP A 97 -66.63 -123.35 23.34
CA ASP A 97 -67.24 -124.64 23.69
C ASP A 97 -66.58 -125.64 24.69
N SER A 98 -67.39 -125.99 25.71
CA SER A 98 -67.33 -127.17 26.61
C SER A 98 -68.16 -128.32 26.00
N PRO A 99 -68.07 -129.62 26.39
CA PRO A 99 -68.60 -130.16 27.68
C PRO A 99 -67.82 -131.40 28.24
N SER A 100 -68.02 -131.85 29.50
CA SER A 100 -68.80 -133.06 29.91
C SER A 100 -68.54 -133.33 31.43
N GLN A 101 -69.54 -133.37 32.33
CA GLN A 101 -70.19 -134.56 32.97
C GLN A 101 -69.22 -135.51 33.73
N GLN A 102 -69.36 -135.99 34.98
CA GLN A 102 -70.35 -136.19 36.08
C GLN A 102 -69.53 -136.26 37.42
N ALA A 103 -70.00 -136.05 38.66
CA ALA A 103 -71.05 -136.76 39.37
C ALA A 103 -71.38 -136.11 40.75
N LEU A 104 -72.69 -136.00 41.00
CA LEU A 104 -73.47 -136.13 42.24
C LEU A 104 -73.05 -135.46 43.58
N GLN A 105 -73.93 -134.52 43.97
CA GLN A 105 -74.56 -134.39 45.30
C GLN A 105 -73.66 -134.19 46.53
N GLN A 106 -73.07 -132.99 46.65
CA GLN A 106 -72.74 -132.36 47.96
C GLN A 106 -72.33 -130.86 47.88
N SER A 107 -72.23 -130.25 46.68
CA SER A 107 -71.70 -128.90 46.47
C SER A 107 -72.78 -127.85 46.17
N GLN A 108 -73.69 -127.61 47.10
CA GLN A 108 -74.70 -126.53 46.96
C GLN A 108 -74.54 -125.40 47.96
N ASN A 109 -73.63 -125.52 48.95
CA ASN A 109 -73.40 -124.50 49.97
C ASN A 109 -72.06 -123.73 49.83
N VAL A 110 -71.11 -124.20 49.00
CA VAL A 110 -69.76 -123.57 48.86
C VAL A 110 -69.68 -122.57 47.70
N PHE A 111 -70.50 -122.73 46.65
CA PHE A 111 -70.52 -121.83 45.48
C PHE A 111 -71.06 -120.43 45.80
N ASP A 112 -72.01 -120.31 46.73
CA ASP A 112 -72.59 -119.01 47.12
C ASP A 112 -71.60 -118.15 47.92
N GLU A 113 -70.63 -118.77 48.61
CA GLU A 113 -69.61 -118.07 49.38
C GLU A 113 -68.49 -117.51 48.49
N ASP A 114 -68.05 -118.26 47.48
CA ASP A 114 -67.03 -117.83 46.51
C ASP A 114 -67.53 -116.73 45.56
N LEU A 115 -68.81 -116.78 45.17
CA LEU A 115 -69.41 -115.74 44.33
C LEU A 115 -69.45 -114.38 45.06
N ARG A 116 -69.73 -114.38 46.38
CA ARG A 116 -69.72 -113.16 47.20
C ARG A 116 -68.33 -112.53 47.29
N LYS A 117 -67.27 -113.31 47.48
CA LYS A 117 -65.89 -112.78 47.55
C LYS A 117 -65.43 -112.15 46.25
N LYS A 118 -65.73 -112.76 45.09
CA LYS A 118 -65.40 -112.20 43.78
C LYS A 118 -66.14 -110.90 43.47
N ILE A 119 -67.40 -110.79 43.91
CA ILE A 119 -68.16 -109.53 43.76
C ILE A 119 -67.49 -108.43 44.58
N GLN A 120 -67.08 -108.72 45.82
CA GLN A 120 -66.41 -107.77 46.72
C GLN A 120 -65.02 -107.36 46.21
N GLU A 121 -64.25 -108.30 45.63
CA GLU A 121 -62.95 -108.03 45.02
C GLU A 121 -63.08 -107.18 43.75
N ASN A 122 -64.08 -107.45 42.90
CA ASN A 122 -64.37 -106.62 41.72
C ASN A 122 -64.79 -105.20 42.12
N GLU A 123 -65.57 -105.05 43.18
CA GLU A 123 -65.96 -103.73 43.69
C GLU A 123 -64.73 -102.93 44.16
N GLN A 124 -63.79 -103.57 44.88
CA GLN A 124 -62.54 -102.92 45.29
C GLN A 124 -61.61 -102.59 44.12
N LEU A 125 -61.52 -103.47 43.11
CA LEU A 125 -60.74 -103.20 41.89
C LEU A 125 -61.35 -102.05 41.09
N HIS A 126 -62.67 -101.96 41.00
CA HIS A 126 -63.35 -100.84 40.35
C HIS A 126 -63.07 -99.52 41.05
N ILE A 127 -63.08 -99.48 42.38
CA ILE A 127 -62.74 -98.27 43.14
C ILE A 127 -61.28 -97.87 42.88
N LYS A 128 -60.33 -98.80 42.96
CA LYS A 128 -58.90 -98.51 42.70
C LYS A 128 -58.64 -98.08 41.26
N PHE A 129 -59.33 -98.69 40.29
CA PHE A 129 -59.23 -98.31 38.89
C PHE A 129 -59.79 -96.90 38.66
N TYR A 130 -60.93 -96.59 39.28
CA TYR A 130 -61.53 -95.25 39.21
C TYR A 130 -60.63 -94.19 39.85
N GLU A 131 -60.04 -94.49 41.01
CA GLU A 131 -59.08 -93.59 41.67
C GLU A 131 -57.82 -93.35 40.82
N ALA A 132 -57.28 -94.39 40.19
CA ALA A 132 -56.12 -94.27 39.31
C ALA A 132 -56.44 -93.50 38.02
N ASP A 133 -57.60 -93.77 37.40
CA ASP A 133 -58.07 -93.06 36.20
C ASP A 133 -58.31 -91.58 36.49
N GLU A 134 -58.90 -91.27 37.65
CA GLU A 134 -59.14 -89.88 38.07
C GLU A 134 -57.83 -89.15 38.40
N GLN A 135 -56.85 -89.82 39.03
CA GLN A 135 -55.51 -89.25 39.24
C GLN A 135 -54.78 -88.99 37.91
N HIS A 136 -54.86 -89.92 36.95
CA HIS A 136 -54.31 -89.71 35.62
C HIS A 136 -54.98 -88.54 34.90
N ARG A 137 -56.31 -88.44 34.98
CA ARG A 137 -57.07 -87.35 34.39
C ARG A 137 -56.69 -85.99 35.01
N GLN A 138 -56.46 -85.94 36.32
CA GLN A 138 -55.98 -84.74 37.01
C GLN A 138 -54.53 -84.38 36.60
N GLN A 139 -53.63 -85.36 36.49
CA GLN A 139 -52.26 -85.12 36.02
C GLN A 139 -52.24 -84.64 34.56
N GLU A 140 -53.06 -85.23 33.69
CA GLU A 140 -53.18 -84.83 32.30
C GLU A 140 -53.74 -83.40 32.18
N ALA A 141 -54.76 -83.05 32.98
CA ALA A 141 -55.29 -81.69 33.04
C ALA A 141 -54.24 -80.68 33.52
N LEU A 142 -53.45 -81.03 34.53
CA LEU A 142 -52.40 -80.17 35.07
C LEU A 142 -51.23 -79.99 34.09
N LEU A 143 -50.85 -81.04 33.37
CA LEU A 143 -49.84 -80.97 32.30
C LEU A 143 -50.33 -80.18 31.09
N LYS A 144 -51.60 -80.32 30.69
CA LYS A 144 -52.22 -79.50 29.63
C LYS A 144 -52.24 -78.03 30.01
N ALA A 145 -52.69 -77.70 31.22
CA ALA A 145 -52.66 -76.31 31.72
C ALA A 145 -51.23 -75.74 31.77
N ARG A 146 -50.23 -76.57 32.14
CA ARG A 146 -48.83 -76.16 32.13
C ARG A 146 -48.28 -75.95 30.72
N LEU A 147 -48.69 -76.77 29.76
CA LEU A 147 -48.36 -76.62 28.34
C LEU A 147 -48.95 -75.33 27.78
N GLU A 148 -50.23 -75.06 28.02
CA GLU A 148 -50.89 -73.83 27.57
C GLU A 148 -50.20 -72.58 28.13
N GLU A 149 -49.83 -72.59 29.41
CA GLU A 149 -49.12 -71.46 30.01
C GLU A 149 -47.71 -71.27 29.41
N LEU A 150 -46.97 -72.35 29.17
CA LEU A 150 -45.66 -72.29 28.50
C LEU A 150 -45.76 -71.83 27.05
N GLU A 151 -46.80 -72.24 26.33
CA GLU A 151 -47.07 -71.78 24.96
C GLU A 151 -47.37 -70.27 24.93
N ARG A 152 -48.18 -69.80 25.90
CA ARG A 152 -48.50 -68.38 26.07
C ARG A 152 -47.26 -67.55 26.43
N GLU A 153 -46.40 -68.05 27.33
CA GLU A 153 -45.11 -67.43 27.66
C GLU A 153 -44.18 -67.37 26.44
N ARG A 154 -44.08 -68.45 25.67
CA ARG A 154 -43.28 -68.51 24.43
C ARG A 154 -43.73 -67.47 23.41
N GLU A 155 -45.04 -67.32 23.20
CA GLU A 155 -45.60 -66.32 22.29
C GLU A 155 -45.31 -64.89 22.75
N GLN A 156 -45.42 -64.62 24.05
CA GLN A 156 -45.03 -63.32 24.62
C GLN A 156 -43.55 -63.03 24.42
N HIS A 157 -42.66 -64.00 24.65
CA HIS A 157 -41.23 -63.85 24.39
C HIS A 157 -40.95 -63.60 22.90
N LEU A 158 -41.61 -64.31 21.99
CA LEU A 158 -41.51 -64.09 20.54
C LEU A 158 -41.95 -62.67 20.13
N ALA A 159 -43.05 -62.18 20.70
CA ALA A 159 -43.53 -60.81 20.46
C ALA A 159 -42.53 -59.76 20.98
N VAL A 160 -41.98 -59.96 22.18
CA VAL A 160 -40.96 -59.06 22.74
C VAL A 160 -39.69 -59.07 21.89
N VAL A 161 -39.19 -60.24 21.51
CA VAL A 161 -38.00 -60.38 20.66
C VAL A 161 -38.21 -59.70 19.31
N SER A 162 -39.33 -59.96 18.62
CA SER A 162 -39.62 -59.30 17.33
C SER A 162 -39.72 -57.78 17.46
N SER A 163 -40.35 -57.27 18.52
CA SER A 163 -40.43 -55.83 18.77
C SER A 163 -39.05 -55.19 19.04
N LEU A 164 -38.18 -55.88 19.77
CA LEU A 164 -36.80 -55.44 20.04
C LEU A 164 -35.97 -55.48 18.75
N THR A 165 -36.06 -56.56 17.98
CA THR A 165 -35.37 -56.70 16.69
C THR A 165 -35.77 -55.57 15.73
N SER A 166 -37.06 -55.26 15.62
CA SER A 166 -37.53 -54.11 14.82
C SER A 166 -36.94 -52.79 15.29
N LYS A 167 -36.97 -52.51 16.61
CA LYS A 167 -36.39 -51.27 17.17
C LYS A 167 -34.88 -51.16 16.92
N TYR A 168 -34.15 -52.26 17.01
CA TYR A 168 -32.72 -52.28 16.71
C TYR A 168 -32.48 -52.04 15.21
N MET A 169 -33.27 -52.64 14.33
CA MET A 169 -33.21 -52.39 12.89
C MET A 169 -33.42 -50.91 12.55
N ASP A 170 -34.49 -50.30 13.06
CA ASP A 170 -34.80 -48.88 12.82
C ASP A 170 -33.71 -47.94 13.37
N THR A 171 -33.02 -48.37 14.43
CA THR A 171 -31.90 -47.61 15.01
C THR A 171 -30.65 -47.74 14.15
N ILE A 172 -30.36 -48.94 13.63
CA ILE A 172 -29.25 -49.18 12.70
C ILE A 172 -29.44 -48.37 11.42
N GLU A 173 -30.63 -48.37 10.82
CA GLU A 173 -30.91 -47.61 9.60
C GLU A 173 -30.77 -46.10 9.82
N ARG A 174 -31.25 -45.58 10.95
CA ARG A 174 -31.05 -44.16 11.32
C ARG A 174 -29.57 -43.82 11.46
N LEU A 175 -28.80 -44.65 12.16
CA LEU A 175 -27.36 -44.45 12.33
C LEU A 175 -26.61 -44.55 10.99
N GLN A 176 -27.00 -45.45 10.10
CA GLN A 176 -26.42 -45.56 8.76
C GLN A 176 -26.70 -44.31 7.91
N ASN A 177 -27.93 -43.79 7.94
CA ASN A 177 -28.29 -42.55 7.23
C ASN A 177 -27.55 -41.33 7.80
N ASP A 178 -27.46 -41.20 9.13
CA ASP A 178 -26.71 -40.12 9.77
C ASP A 178 -25.22 -40.22 9.46
N LYS A 179 -24.64 -41.43 9.43
CA LYS A 179 -23.25 -41.67 9.01
C LYS A 179 -23.01 -41.19 7.58
N ALA A 180 -23.84 -41.60 6.63
CA ALA A 180 -23.71 -41.18 5.23
C ALA A 180 -23.83 -39.65 5.08
N ARG A 181 -24.77 -39.02 5.81
CA ARG A 181 -24.94 -37.56 5.80
C ARG A 181 -23.72 -36.85 6.37
N LEU A 182 -23.12 -37.38 7.44
CA LEU A 182 -21.90 -36.82 8.05
C LEU A 182 -20.68 -37.01 7.15
N GLU A 183 -20.55 -38.12 6.45
CA GLU A 183 -19.46 -38.36 5.49
C GLU A 183 -19.49 -37.34 4.33
N VAL A 184 -20.67 -37.11 3.74
CA VAL A 184 -20.84 -36.09 2.67
C VAL A 184 -20.50 -34.70 3.20
N ARG A 185 -20.95 -34.37 4.41
CA ARG A 185 -20.65 -33.08 5.04
C ARG A 185 -19.16 -32.91 5.32
N SER A 186 -18.47 -33.95 5.79
CA SER A 186 -17.02 -33.95 5.99
C SER A 186 -16.28 -33.69 4.69
N GLN A 187 -16.62 -34.42 3.62
CA GLN A 187 -16.01 -34.24 2.30
C GLN A 187 -16.23 -32.84 1.73
N THR A 188 -17.40 -32.24 1.98
CA THR A 188 -17.72 -30.88 1.54
C THR A 188 -16.86 -29.85 2.28
N LEU A 189 -16.79 -29.96 3.61
CA LEU A 189 -15.95 -29.08 4.43
C LEU A 189 -14.46 -29.22 4.11
N GLU A 190 -13.99 -30.42 3.77
CA GLU A 190 -12.62 -30.65 3.32
C GLU A 190 -12.31 -29.99 1.97
N ARG A 191 -13.27 -29.96 1.03
CA ARG A 191 -13.12 -29.23 -0.24
C ARG A 191 -13.07 -27.73 0.00
N GLU A 192 -14.00 -27.20 0.78
CA GLU A 192 -14.02 -25.77 1.13
C GLU A 192 -12.74 -25.33 1.86
N ALA A 193 -12.22 -26.16 2.77
CA ALA A 193 -10.95 -25.91 3.45
C ALA A 193 -9.76 -25.89 2.47
N ARG A 194 -9.74 -26.79 1.48
CA ARG A 194 -8.73 -26.81 0.42
C ARG A 194 -8.79 -25.54 -0.44
N ASP A 195 -9.97 -25.14 -0.88
CA ASP A 195 -10.15 -23.92 -1.68
C ASP A 195 -9.79 -22.64 -0.90
N CYS A 196 -10.07 -22.62 0.41
CA CYS A 196 -9.63 -21.53 1.29
C CYS A 196 -8.10 -21.46 1.42
N ARG A 197 -7.42 -22.61 1.51
CA ARG A 197 -5.94 -22.67 1.52
C ARG A 197 -5.35 -22.13 0.23
N VAL A 198 -5.85 -22.59 -0.93
CA VAL A 198 -5.37 -22.12 -2.25
C VAL A 198 -5.52 -20.61 -2.39
N ARG A 199 -6.70 -20.05 -2.06
CA ARG A 199 -6.91 -18.59 -2.08
C ARG A 199 -5.98 -17.82 -1.15
N THR A 200 -5.67 -18.40 0.02
CA THR A 200 -4.73 -17.79 0.97
C THR A 200 -3.30 -17.79 0.42
N GLU A 201 -2.87 -18.88 -0.22
CA GLU A 201 -1.57 -18.99 -0.88
C GLU A 201 -1.44 -18.03 -2.06
N GLU A 202 -2.47 -17.89 -2.89
CA GLU A 202 -2.51 -16.92 -3.99
C GLU A 202 -2.41 -15.47 -3.48
N CYS A 203 -3.17 -15.13 -2.43
CA CYS A 203 -3.11 -13.81 -1.80
C CYS A 203 -1.71 -13.53 -1.21
N GLN A 204 -1.10 -14.51 -0.52
CA GLN A 204 0.26 -14.39 -0.02
C GLN A 204 1.29 -14.23 -1.15
N GLN A 205 1.09 -14.93 -2.28
CA GLN A 205 2.00 -14.81 -3.43
C GLN A 205 1.86 -13.44 -4.10
N GLN A 206 0.64 -12.92 -4.23
CA GLN A 206 0.40 -11.55 -4.72
C GLN A 206 1.03 -10.51 -3.80
N LEU A 207 0.88 -10.65 -2.47
CA LEU A 207 1.51 -9.77 -1.50
C LEU A 207 3.04 -9.78 -1.63
N ARG A 208 3.66 -10.97 -1.78
CA ARG A 208 5.10 -11.10 -2.01
C ARG A 208 5.55 -10.42 -3.32
N ARG A 209 4.77 -10.55 -4.40
CA ARG A 209 5.04 -9.86 -5.66
C ARG A 209 4.99 -8.34 -5.49
N CYS A 210 3.94 -7.82 -4.86
CA CYS A 210 3.80 -6.39 -4.57
C CYS A 210 4.95 -5.87 -3.69
N GLN A 211 5.33 -6.61 -2.66
CA GLN A 211 6.48 -6.27 -1.80
C GLN A 211 7.78 -6.22 -2.61
N SER A 212 8.05 -7.23 -3.45
CA SER A 212 9.26 -7.26 -4.28
C SER A 212 9.33 -6.11 -5.29
N GLU A 213 8.20 -5.74 -5.89
CA GLU A 213 8.12 -4.63 -6.83
C GLU A 213 8.27 -3.28 -6.11
N LEU A 214 7.66 -3.12 -4.93
CA LEU A 214 7.82 -1.95 -4.10
C LEU A 214 9.27 -1.79 -3.63
N ASP A 215 9.93 -2.88 -3.19
CA ASP A 215 11.35 -2.87 -2.83
C ASP A 215 12.24 -2.52 -4.02
N ARG A 216 11.93 -3.02 -5.21
CA ARG A 216 12.65 -2.69 -6.44
C ARG A 216 12.50 -1.19 -6.76
N GLN A 217 11.28 -0.66 -6.67
CA GLN A 217 11.00 0.76 -6.89
C GLN A 217 11.66 1.64 -5.81
N LEU A 218 11.65 1.22 -4.55
CA LEU A 218 12.30 1.90 -3.44
C LEU A 218 13.81 1.96 -3.64
N LYS A 219 14.44 0.83 -3.99
CA LYS A 219 15.89 0.77 -4.29
C LYS A 219 16.24 1.65 -5.49
N GLN A 220 15.43 1.61 -6.55
CA GLN A 220 15.63 2.45 -7.73
C GLN A 220 15.50 3.94 -7.37
N SER A 221 14.44 4.33 -6.67
CA SER A 221 14.21 5.70 -6.21
C SER A 221 15.35 6.18 -5.30
N SER A 222 15.76 5.34 -4.33
CA SER A 222 16.86 5.63 -3.41
C SER A 222 18.18 5.84 -4.15
N SER A 223 18.51 5.00 -5.13
CA SER A 223 19.73 5.16 -5.94
C SER A 223 19.74 6.49 -6.72
N VAL A 224 18.60 6.88 -7.29
CA VAL A 224 18.45 8.16 -8.01
C VAL A 224 18.58 9.34 -7.04
N ILE A 225 17.98 9.25 -5.84
CA ILE A 225 18.10 10.29 -4.81
C ILE A 225 19.56 10.44 -4.35
N GLN A 226 20.27 9.32 -4.13
CA GLN A 226 21.66 9.33 -3.71
C GLN A 226 22.58 9.98 -4.77
N GLU A 227 22.37 9.67 -6.05
CA GLU A 227 23.10 10.32 -7.16
C GLU A 227 22.81 11.83 -7.22
N LYS A 228 21.55 12.24 -7.01
CA LYS A 228 21.17 13.66 -6.96
C LYS A 228 21.81 14.42 -5.81
N LEU A 229 21.82 13.84 -4.61
CA LEU A 229 22.47 14.45 -3.44
C LEU A 229 23.96 14.66 -3.68
N LYS A 230 24.63 13.64 -4.25
CA LYS A 230 26.05 13.76 -4.62
C LYS A 230 26.29 14.87 -5.65
N ALA A 231 25.46 14.98 -6.68
CA ALA A 231 25.56 16.05 -7.68
C ALA A 231 25.40 17.45 -7.05
N ARG A 232 24.45 17.59 -6.12
CA ARG A 232 24.22 18.84 -5.38
C ARG A 232 25.44 19.23 -4.54
N ASP A 233 25.99 18.29 -3.78
CA ASP A 233 27.13 18.54 -2.89
C ASP A 233 28.38 18.94 -3.69
N VAL A 234 28.63 18.25 -4.80
CA VAL A 234 29.72 18.55 -5.74
C VAL A 234 29.52 19.94 -6.36
N ALA A 235 28.33 20.26 -6.86
CA ALA A 235 28.05 21.60 -7.41
C ALA A 235 28.19 22.72 -6.37
N GLY A 236 27.78 22.47 -5.12
CA GLY A 236 27.93 23.44 -4.02
C GLY A 236 29.40 23.72 -3.67
N GLN A 237 30.23 22.68 -3.63
CA GLN A 237 31.68 22.85 -3.42
C GLN A 237 32.35 23.62 -4.57
N ALA A 238 31.98 23.29 -5.82
CA ALA A 238 32.46 24.01 -6.99
C ALA A 238 32.09 25.50 -6.95
N LEU A 239 30.88 25.83 -6.46
CA LEU A 239 30.42 27.21 -6.32
C LEU A 239 31.32 28.02 -5.37
N VAL A 240 31.64 27.48 -4.20
CA VAL A 240 32.51 28.16 -3.23
C VAL A 240 33.89 28.44 -3.82
N PHE A 241 34.48 27.46 -4.53
CA PHE A 241 35.78 27.67 -5.15
C PHE A 241 35.75 28.68 -6.30
N LEU A 242 34.65 28.73 -7.07
CA LEU A 242 34.50 29.73 -8.13
C LEU A 242 34.31 31.14 -7.56
N GLN A 243 33.62 31.30 -6.42
CA GLN A 243 33.50 32.59 -5.74
C GLN A 243 34.87 33.12 -5.30
N ASP A 244 35.71 32.25 -4.71
CA ASP A 244 37.10 32.58 -4.38
C ASP A 244 37.90 33.01 -5.63
N LEU A 245 37.67 32.36 -6.78
CA LEU A 245 38.34 32.68 -8.03
C LEU A 245 37.87 34.03 -8.61
N VAL A 246 36.56 34.27 -8.65
CA VAL A 246 35.94 35.50 -9.15
C VAL A 246 36.43 36.70 -8.35
N ALA A 247 36.47 36.60 -7.02
CA ALA A 247 37.02 37.64 -6.17
C ALA A 247 38.51 37.92 -6.47
N ALA A 248 39.32 36.88 -6.65
CA ALA A 248 40.73 37.02 -6.99
C ALA A 248 40.94 37.69 -8.37
N LEU A 249 40.14 37.32 -9.37
CA LEU A 249 40.20 37.89 -10.73
C LEU A 249 39.78 39.37 -10.76
N LEU A 250 38.69 39.73 -10.07
CA LEU A 250 38.24 41.13 -9.95
C LEU A 250 39.33 42.00 -9.33
N ASN A 251 39.93 41.53 -8.23
CA ASN A 251 41.02 42.22 -7.55
C ASN A 251 42.25 42.35 -8.46
N PHE A 252 42.65 41.27 -9.14
CA PHE A 252 43.79 41.29 -10.05
C PHE A 252 43.63 42.32 -11.17
N HIS A 253 42.47 42.35 -11.85
CA HIS A 253 42.20 43.32 -12.91
C HIS A 253 42.13 44.76 -12.36
N SER A 254 41.47 44.95 -11.21
CA SER A 254 41.33 46.28 -10.58
C SER A 254 42.68 46.85 -10.14
N TYR A 255 43.56 46.05 -9.54
CA TYR A 255 44.89 46.52 -9.15
C TYR A 255 45.82 46.66 -10.36
N THR A 256 45.61 45.89 -11.43
CA THR A 256 46.33 46.09 -12.71
C THR A 256 45.94 47.44 -13.31
N GLU A 257 44.65 47.79 -13.29
CA GLU A 257 44.15 49.10 -13.72
C GLU A 257 44.79 50.23 -12.91
N GLN A 258 44.82 50.10 -11.58
CA GLN A 258 45.47 51.10 -10.71
C GLN A 258 46.97 51.23 -11.02
N ARG A 259 47.67 50.11 -11.24
CA ARG A 259 49.11 50.12 -11.52
C ARG A 259 49.43 50.85 -12.82
N VAL A 260 48.60 50.68 -13.86
CA VAL A 260 48.75 51.38 -15.15
C VAL A 260 48.69 52.91 -15.01
N HIS A 261 48.07 53.43 -13.94
CA HIS A 261 48.04 54.86 -13.63
C HIS A 261 49.21 55.35 -12.77
N ILE A 262 50.03 54.44 -12.25
CA ILE A 262 51.11 54.72 -11.29
C ILE A 262 52.49 54.48 -11.91
N TYR A 263 52.63 53.50 -12.81
CA TYR A 263 53.89 53.10 -13.42
C TYR A 263 53.70 52.75 -14.91
N PRO A 264 54.60 53.15 -15.83
CA PRO A 264 55.94 53.74 -15.59
C PRO A 264 55.95 55.23 -15.23
N LEU A 265 54.87 55.96 -15.50
CA LEU A 265 54.70 57.37 -15.15
C LEU A 265 53.47 57.52 -14.25
N ASP A 266 53.61 58.28 -13.15
CA ASP A 266 52.51 58.52 -12.23
C ASP A 266 51.56 59.57 -12.82
N SER A 267 50.30 59.18 -13.03
CA SER A 267 49.23 60.02 -13.57
C SER A 267 48.96 61.31 -12.80
N SER A 268 49.39 61.39 -11.54
CA SER A 268 49.32 62.61 -10.73
C SER A 268 50.40 63.64 -11.08
N ILE A 269 51.41 63.24 -11.85
CA ILE A 269 52.58 64.06 -12.23
C ILE A 269 52.60 64.28 -13.74
N GLU A 270 52.32 63.25 -14.54
CA GLU A 270 52.35 63.30 -16.02
C GLU A 270 51.12 62.64 -16.64
N PRO A 271 50.68 63.07 -17.85
CA PRO A 271 49.57 62.43 -18.54
C PRO A 271 49.92 60.98 -18.93
N ILE A 272 48.98 60.07 -18.70
CA ILE A 272 49.11 58.65 -19.06
C ILE A 272 49.20 58.50 -20.59
N SER A 273 49.99 57.53 -21.07
CA SER A 273 50.07 57.24 -22.50
C SER A 273 48.68 56.90 -23.09
N PRO A 274 48.38 57.29 -24.35
CA PRO A 274 47.10 56.95 -24.99
C PRO A 274 46.82 55.44 -25.01
N LEU A 275 47.87 54.61 -25.05
CA LEU A 275 47.78 53.16 -24.93
C LEU A 275 47.25 52.74 -23.56
N ASN A 276 47.91 53.20 -22.48
CA ASN A 276 47.58 52.83 -21.11
C ASN A 276 46.22 53.41 -20.66
N GLN A 277 45.83 54.58 -21.18
CA GLN A 277 44.49 55.12 -20.99
C GLN A 277 43.43 54.18 -21.56
N LYS A 278 43.64 53.66 -22.79
CA LYS A 278 42.72 52.71 -23.41
C LYS A 278 42.75 51.34 -22.74
N PHE A 279 43.92 50.90 -22.26
CA PHE A 279 44.05 49.67 -21.50
C PHE A 279 43.26 49.73 -20.19
N SER A 280 43.40 50.82 -19.44
CA SER A 280 42.63 51.06 -18.22
C SER A 280 41.13 51.06 -18.48
N GLN A 281 40.64 51.72 -19.53
CA GLN A 281 39.21 51.71 -19.89
C GLN A 281 38.68 50.28 -20.08
N TYR A 282 39.44 49.41 -20.76
CA TYR A 282 39.04 48.02 -20.91
C TYR A 282 39.18 47.21 -19.62
N LEU A 283 40.17 47.48 -18.79
CA LEU A 283 40.26 46.84 -17.47
C LEU A 283 39.09 47.24 -16.58
N HIS A 284 38.60 48.47 -16.66
CA HIS A 284 37.42 48.93 -15.90
C HIS A 284 36.16 48.11 -16.22
N GLU A 285 36.03 47.62 -17.45
CA GLU A 285 34.93 46.75 -17.88
C GLU A 285 34.98 45.33 -17.26
N ASN A 286 36.05 44.95 -16.52
CA ASN A 286 36.28 43.58 -16.06
C ASN A 286 35.09 42.95 -15.32
N ALA A 287 34.39 43.73 -14.48
CA ALA A 287 33.30 43.23 -13.66
C ALA A 287 32.15 42.65 -14.51
N ALA A 288 31.91 43.22 -15.68
CA ALA A 288 30.86 42.76 -16.61
C ALA A 288 31.16 41.37 -17.21
N PHE A 289 32.41 40.91 -17.18
CA PHE A 289 32.82 39.60 -17.70
C PHE A 289 33.13 38.59 -16.60
N VAL A 290 33.59 39.05 -15.43
CA VAL A 290 33.99 38.18 -14.32
C VAL A 290 32.82 37.83 -13.40
N ARG A 291 31.90 38.76 -13.11
CA ARG A 291 30.72 38.50 -12.25
C ARG A 291 29.76 37.45 -12.83
N PRO A 292 29.46 37.43 -14.15
CA PRO A 292 28.58 36.41 -14.72
C PRO A 292 29.08 34.96 -14.55
N LEU A 293 30.38 34.76 -14.30
CA LEU A 293 30.91 33.43 -13.97
C LEU A 293 30.28 32.93 -12.66
N GLU A 294 30.26 33.76 -11.62
CA GLU A 294 29.62 33.44 -10.34
C GLU A 294 28.12 33.23 -10.53
N ASP A 295 27.43 34.20 -11.15
CA ASP A 295 25.98 34.16 -11.34
C ASP A 295 25.53 32.92 -12.12
N GLY A 296 26.29 32.54 -13.15
CA GLY A 296 26.01 31.34 -13.95
C GLY A 296 26.12 30.06 -13.12
N LEU A 297 27.11 29.95 -12.23
CA LEU A 297 27.25 28.78 -11.36
C LEU A 297 26.23 28.76 -10.23
N VAL A 298 25.83 29.92 -9.70
CA VAL A 298 24.71 30.03 -8.74
C VAL A 298 23.42 29.51 -9.38
N GLN A 299 23.10 29.94 -10.60
CA GLN A 299 21.93 29.45 -11.33
C GLN A 299 22.01 27.96 -11.64
N LEU A 300 23.19 27.46 -12.01
CA LEU A 300 23.41 26.03 -12.21
C LEU A 300 23.18 25.24 -10.91
N HIS A 301 23.73 25.70 -9.79
CA HIS A 301 23.54 25.07 -8.48
C HIS A 301 22.05 25.06 -8.08
N GLN A 302 21.35 26.19 -8.25
CA GLN A 302 19.92 26.30 -7.96
C GLN A 302 19.08 25.33 -8.82
N SER A 303 19.42 25.20 -10.12
CA SER A 303 18.74 24.25 -11.01
C SER A 303 18.92 22.78 -10.61
N ILE A 304 20.00 22.45 -9.89
CA ILE A 304 20.22 21.11 -9.33
C ILE A 304 19.41 20.92 -8.04
N THR A 305 19.05 21.99 -7.33
CA THR A 305 18.29 21.96 -6.08
C THR A 305 16.78 21.95 -6.24
N GLU A 306 16.24 22.43 -7.37
CA GLU A 306 14.78 22.35 -7.62
C GLU A 306 14.35 20.90 -7.90
N ASP A 307 13.18 20.50 -7.36
CA ASP A 307 12.65 19.12 -7.30
C ASP A 307 12.53 18.40 -8.67
N THR A 308 12.71 19.11 -9.77
CA THR A 308 12.62 18.62 -11.15
C THR A 308 13.98 18.46 -11.83
N VAL A 309 14.92 17.74 -11.21
CA VAL A 309 16.09 17.22 -11.96
C VAL A 309 15.60 16.25 -13.05
N THR A 310 15.32 16.80 -14.22
CA THR A 310 15.66 16.11 -15.46
C THR A 310 17.03 16.64 -15.85
N VAL A 311 17.99 15.74 -16.02
CA VAL A 311 19.35 15.96 -16.55
C VAL A 311 19.40 17.04 -17.65
N LEU A 312 18.32 17.14 -18.41
CA LEU A 312 18.01 18.10 -19.45
C LEU A 312 18.03 19.60 -19.06
N GLU A 313 17.48 19.99 -17.91
CA GLU A 313 17.42 21.41 -17.47
C GLU A 313 18.79 21.86 -16.98
N THR A 314 19.50 20.97 -16.27
CA THR A 314 20.88 21.16 -15.84
C THR A 314 21.82 21.35 -17.03
N VAL A 315 21.64 20.59 -18.13
CA VAL A 315 22.43 20.75 -19.38
C VAL A 315 22.24 22.13 -20.02
N GLY A 316 21.03 22.69 -19.95
CA GLY A 316 20.76 24.06 -20.43
C GLY A 316 21.52 25.11 -19.62
N LYS A 317 21.45 25.04 -18.29
CA LYS A 317 22.19 25.95 -17.40
C LYS A 317 23.70 25.78 -17.48
N LEU A 318 24.16 24.56 -17.75
CA LEU A 318 25.56 24.26 -18.01
C LEU A 318 26.10 25.00 -19.24
N LYS A 319 25.30 25.03 -20.31
CA LYS A 319 25.61 25.75 -21.55
C LYS A 319 25.70 27.26 -21.31
N ASP A 320 24.76 27.82 -20.57
CA ASP A 320 24.76 29.25 -20.22
C ASP A 320 26.03 29.62 -19.44
N PHE A 321 26.40 28.81 -18.44
CA PHE A 321 27.62 28.98 -17.65
C PHE A 321 28.90 28.87 -18.50
N ALA A 322 28.98 27.90 -19.42
CA ALA A 322 30.10 27.79 -20.37
C ALA A 322 30.20 29.01 -21.31
N GLY A 323 29.05 29.61 -21.65
CA GLY A 323 28.98 30.87 -22.38
C GLY A 323 29.68 32.02 -21.65
N HIS A 324 29.50 32.14 -20.33
CA HIS A 324 30.18 33.16 -19.53
C HIS A 324 31.70 32.99 -19.49
N PHE A 325 32.20 31.75 -19.37
CA PHE A 325 33.64 31.47 -19.48
C PHE A 325 34.21 31.85 -20.85
N THR A 326 33.45 31.57 -21.92
CA THR A 326 33.84 31.94 -23.28
C THR A 326 33.91 33.47 -23.44
N ALA A 327 32.94 34.19 -22.88
CA ALA A 327 32.94 35.66 -22.87
C ALA A 327 34.14 36.23 -22.11
N TYR A 328 34.49 35.66 -20.95
CA TYR A 328 35.68 36.06 -20.21
C TYR A 328 36.99 35.75 -20.96
N SER A 329 37.08 34.59 -21.63
CA SER A 329 38.23 34.27 -22.50
C SER A 329 38.39 35.28 -23.64
N HIS A 330 37.28 35.71 -24.27
CA HIS A 330 37.31 36.77 -25.27
C HIS A 330 37.72 38.12 -24.70
N PHE A 331 37.29 38.45 -23.49
CA PHE A 331 37.74 39.64 -22.77
C PHE A 331 39.26 39.63 -22.54
N LEU A 332 39.83 38.51 -22.07
CA LEU A 332 41.29 38.37 -21.91
C LEU A 332 42.03 38.57 -23.23
N LYS A 333 41.51 37.99 -24.33
CA LYS A 333 42.08 38.21 -25.68
C LYS A 333 41.98 39.66 -26.16
N LYS A 334 40.90 40.37 -25.80
CA LYS A 334 40.69 41.80 -26.12
C LYS A 334 41.75 42.66 -25.42
N ILE A 335 42.07 42.40 -24.15
CA ILE A 335 43.02 43.21 -23.37
C ILE A 335 44.49 42.82 -23.59
N LEU A 336 44.77 41.58 -24.00
CA LEU A 336 46.11 41.05 -24.23
C LEU A 336 47.06 41.98 -25.00
N PRO A 337 46.73 42.51 -26.19
CA PRO A 337 47.66 43.35 -26.93
C PRO A 337 48.01 44.65 -26.20
N TYR A 338 47.08 45.17 -25.39
CA TYR A 338 47.32 46.36 -24.57
C TYR A 338 48.21 46.04 -23.37
N GLN A 339 47.98 44.91 -22.71
CA GLN A 339 48.79 44.47 -21.58
C GLN A 339 50.25 44.19 -21.99
N LEU A 340 50.47 43.59 -23.17
CA LEU A 340 51.82 43.34 -23.70
C LEU A 340 52.53 44.65 -24.04
N LYS A 341 51.86 45.55 -24.78
CA LYS A 341 52.44 46.85 -25.13
C LYS A 341 52.66 47.75 -23.91
N SER A 342 51.82 47.65 -22.88
CA SER A 342 52.01 48.34 -21.61
C SER A 342 53.32 47.90 -20.93
N LEU A 343 53.60 46.59 -20.91
CA LEU A 343 54.89 46.06 -20.44
C LEU A 343 56.07 46.46 -21.35
N GLU A 344 55.86 46.63 -22.66
CA GLU A 344 56.89 47.17 -23.57
C GLU A 344 57.20 48.65 -23.28
N GLU A 345 56.18 49.47 -22.96
CA GLU A 345 56.39 50.85 -22.50
C GLU A 345 57.18 50.89 -21.18
N GLU A 346 56.94 49.95 -20.26
CA GLU A 346 57.76 49.80 -19.04
C GLU A 346 59.21 49.41 -19.34
N CYS A 347 59.44 48.53 -20.31
CA CYS A 347 60.81 48.19 -20.77
C CYS A 347 61.53 49.41 -21.38
N GLY A 348 60.79 50.33 -22.00
CA GLY A 348 61.33 51.56 -22.58
C GLY A 348 61.54 52.70 -21.59
N ALA A 349 61.14 52.54 -20.32
CA ALA A 349 61.28 53.58 -19.30
C ALA A 349 62.75 53.85 -18.95
N SER A 350 63.09 55.11 -18.68
CA SER A 350 64.49 55.56 -18.44
C SER A 350 65.17 54.88 -17.25
N LEU A 351 64.40 54.41 -16.28
CA LEU A 351 64.87 53.74 -15.06
C LEU A 351 64.75 52.21 -15.14
N CYS A 352 64.37 51.65 -16.29
CA CYS A 352 64.25 50.22 -16.47
C CYS A 352 65.63 49.57 -16.63
N THR A 353 65.99 48.66 -15.72
CA THR A 353 67.25 47.90 -15.79
C THR A 353 67.14 46.71 -16.75
N SER A 354 68.28 46.14 -17.16
CA SER A 354 68.30 44.90 -17.95
C SER A 354 67.62 43.74 -17.22
N SER A 355 67.77 43.66 -15.90
CA SER A 355 67.08 42.69 -15.04
C SER A 355 65.56 42.87 -15.05
N LEU A 356 65.07 44.12 -14.95
CA LEU A 356 63.63 44.44 -15.05
C LEU A 356 63.08 44.13 -16.44
N THR A 357 63.83 44.47 -17.49
CA THR A 357 63.46 44.14 -18.88
C THR A 357 63.31 42.63 -19.07
N SER A 358 64.24 41.84 -18.52
CA SER A 358 64.16 40.37 -18.55
C SER A 358 62.89 39.87 -17.85
N LYS A 359 62.57 40.38 -16.66
CA LYS A 359 61.35 40.00 -15.92
C LYS A 359 60.06 40.42 -16.62
N ASN A 360 60.05 41.58 -17.27
CA ASN A 360 58.92 42.01 -18.10
C ASN A 360 58.72 41.08 -19.31
N GLN A 361 59.79 40.61 -19.95
CA GLN A 361 59.70 39.63 -21.05
C GLN A 361 59.19 38.26 -20.58
N GLU A 362 59.65 37.79 -19.42
CA GLU A 362 59.12 36.56 -18.78
C GLU A 362 57.62 36.69 -18.51
N LEU A 363 57.17 37.81 -17.91
CA LEU A 363 55.74 38.07 -17.66
C LEU A 363 54.92 38.16 -18.95
N GLN A 364 55.46 38.78 -20.01
CA GLN A 364 54.79 38.79 -21.31
C GLN A 364 54.59 37.36 -21.85
N SER A 365 55.56 36.47 -21.66
CA SER A 365 55.43 35.05 -22.03
C SER A 365 54.31 34.38 -21.25
N ASP A 366 54.24 34.61 -19.94
CA ASP A 366 53.21 34.02 -19.08
C ASP A 366 51.80 34.53 -19.42
N ILE A 367 51.65 35.83 -19.64
CA ILE A 367 50.38 36.45 -20.05
C ILE A 367 49.92 35.96 -21.44
N LYS A 368 50.86 35.73 -22.37
CA LYS A 368 50.53 35.07 -23.65
C LYS A 368 50.05 33.64 -23.42
N ARG A 369 50.68 32.90 -22.51
CA ARG A 369 50.35 31.51 -22.20
C ARG A 369 48.98 31.38 -21.51
N ILE A 370 48.65 32.30 -20.61
CA ILE A 370 47.36 32.33 -19.90
C ILE A 370 46.19 32.71 -20.83
N THR A 371 46.47 33.49 -21.89
CA THR A 371 45.46 33.98 -22.83
C THR A 371 45.38 33.14 -24.12
N SER A 372 46.35 32.27 -24.37
CA SER A 372 46.41 31.39 -25.53
C SER A 372 45.20 30.44 -25.58
N PRO A 373 44.58 30.23 -26.76
CA PRO A 373 43.44 29.33 -26.91
C PRO A 373 43.92 27.88 -26.86
N THR A 374 44.17 27.36 -25.66
CA THR A 374 44.19 25.92 -25.46
C THR A 374 42.74 25.44 -25.48
N GLY A 375 42.31 24.96 -26.64
CA GLY A 375 41.05 24.24 -26.93
C GLY A 375 39.99 24.23 -25.81
N PHE A 376 39.26 25.33 -25.68
CA PHE A 376 37.99 25.38 -24.96
C PHE A 376 36.94 24.63 -25.80
N SER A 377 37.05 23.30 -25.88
CA SER A 377 35.92 22.49 -26.30
C SER A 377 34.84 22.64 -25.25
N TYR A 378 33.59 22.77 -25.71
CA TYR A 378 32.38 22.94 -24.89
C TYR A 378 32.27 21.92 -23.74
N TRP A 379 32.91 20.75 -23.90
CA TRP A 379 32.96 19.67 -22.92
C TRP A 379 34.26 19.64 -22.09
N SER A 380 35.38 20.10 -22.64
CA SER A 380 36.68 20.06 -21.94
C SER A 380 36.75 21.05 -20.79
N CYS A 381 36.09 22.21 -20.87
CA CYS A 381 36.15 23.25 -19.85
C CYS A 381 35.37 22.91 -18.56
N LEU A 382 34.49 21.91 -18.61
CA LEU A 382 33.52 21.62 -17.55
C LEU A 382 33.72 20.23 -16.93
N VAL A 383 34.24 19.26 -17.71
CA VAL A 383 34.59 17.91 -17.22
C VAL A 383 36.06 17.84 -16.78
N VAL A 384 36.93 18.67 -17.35
CA VAL A 384 38.33 18.77 -16.97
C VAL A 384 38.52 20.19 -16.49
N GLY A 385 38.73 20.37 -15.18
CA GLY A 385 38.82 21.70 -14.57
C GLY A 385 39.72 22.66 -15.35
N LEU A 386 39.52 23.97 -15.11
CA LEU A 386 40.44 25.06 -15.47
C LEU A 386 41.78 24.47 -15.90
N ASN A 387 42.02 24.44 -17.22
CA ASN A 387 43.03 23.65 -17.90
C ASN A 387 44.19 23.28 -16.94
N PRO A 388 44.59 22.02 -16.76
CA PRO A 388 45.70 21.65 -15.87
C PRO A 388 46.99 22.48 -16.08
N SER A 389 47.13 23.14 -17.24
CA SER A 389 48.19 24.10 -17.53
C SER A 389 48.02 25.52 -16.95
N LEU A 390 46.85 25.90 -16.43
CA LEU A 390 46.57 27.23 -15.88
C LEU A 390 47.23 27.42 -14.51
N LEU A 391 47.17 26.39 -13.65
CA LEU A 391 47.82 26.41 -12.35
C LEU A 391 49.34 26.64 -12.43
N PRO A 392 50.12 25.86 -13.21
CA PRO A 392 51.56 26.08 -13.32
C PRO A 392 51.90 27.46 -13.90
N VAL A 393 51.10 27.96 -14.85
CA VAL A 393 51.29 29.31 -15.42
C VAL A 393 50.97 30.42 -14.41
N SER A 394 49.93 30.26 -13.58
CA SER A 394 49.61 31.21 -12.50
C SER A 394 50.72 31.25 -11.44
N VAL A 395 51.32 30.11 -11.10
CA VAL A 395 52.47 30.02 -10.18
C VAL A 395 53.69 30.72 -10.78
N GLU A 396 53.98 30.46 -12.06
CA GLU A 396 55.10 31.07 -12.80
C GLU A 396 54.93 32.60 -12.89
N MET A 397 53.72 33.08 -13.25
CA MET A 397 53.37 34.50 -13.30
C MET A 397 53.50 35.18 -11.94
N SER A 398 53.01 34.56 -10.87
CA SER A 398 53.14 35.07 -9.50
C SER A 398 54.61 35.21 -9.07
N LYS A 399 55.43 34.21 -9.40
CA LYS A 399 56.88 34.22 -9.14
C LYS A 399 57.59 35.33 -9.91
N HIS A 400 57.36 35.44 -11.22
CA HIS A 400 58.00 36.47 -12.04
C HIS A 400 57.55 37.88 -11.64
N TYR A 401 56.28 38.05 -11.27
CA TYR A 401 55.77 39.33 -10.78
C TYR A 401 56.37 39.70 -9.41
N SER A 402 56.56 38.74 -8.50
CA SER A 402 57.22 38.97 -7.21
C SER A 402 58.66 39.45 -7.39
N GLN A 403 59.40 38.79 -8.27
CA GLN A 403 60.78 39.18 -8.60
C GLN A 403 60.84 40.57 -9.25
N LYS A 404 59.90 40.87 -10.16
CA LYS A 404 59.75 42.21 -10.75
C LYS A 404 59.47 43.27 -9.68
N ALA A 405 58.50 43.04 -8.81
CA ALA A 405 58.11 43.99 -7.77
C ALA A 405 59.27 44.27 -6.79
N SER A 406 60.08 43.26 -6.44
CA SER A 406 61.30 43.45 -5.63
C SER A 406 62.33 44.34 -6.33
N LEU A 407 62.58 44.13 -7.63
CA LEU A 407 63.49 44.97 -8.40
C LEU A 407 62.96 46.41 -8.56
N GLU A 408 61.64 46.59 -8.69
CA GLU A 408 61.01 47.92 -8.73
C GLU A 408 61.14 48.67 -7.40
N GLN A 409 61.16 47.98 -6.26
CA GLN A 409 61.34 48.59 -4.94
C GLN A 409 62.74 49.19 -4.73
N GLU A 410 63.73 48.70 -5.48
CA GLU A 410 65.10 49.21 -5.45
C GLU A 410 65.28 50.48 -6.31
N LEU A 411 64.27 50.86 -7.10
CA LEU A 411 64.33 52.07 -7.92
C LEU A 411 64.23 53.35 -7.08
N PRO A 412 65.02 54.39 -7.38
CA PRO A 412 65.02 55.64 -6.63
C PRO A 412 63.71 56.44 -6.75
N THR A 413 62.88 56.16 -7.75
CA THR A 413 61.59 56.84 -8.01
C THR A 413 60.37 56.05 -7.52
N VAL A 414 60.57 54.97 -6.76
CA VAL A 414 59.45 54.15 -6.28
C VAL A 414 58.54 54.95 -5.34
N THR A 415 57.26 55.08 -5.69
CA THR A 415 56.27 55.75 -4.85
C THR A 415 55.66 54.77 -3.84
N GLN A 416 55.17 55.28 -2.71
CA GLN A 416 54.44 54.45 -1.74
C GLN A 416 53.18 53.84 -2.36
N LYS A 417 52.50 54.58 -3.27
CA LYS A 417 51.37 54.08 -4.03
C LYS A 417 51.77 52.84 -4.86
N LEU A 418 52.88 52.90 -5.58
CA LEU A 418 53.38 51.77 -6.37
C LEU A 418 53.67 50.55 -5.49
N ARG A 419 54.32 50.74 -4.32
CA ARG A 419 54.59 49.64 -3.38
C ARG A 419 53.30 48.97 -2.91
N THR A 420 52.33 49.75 -2.43
CA THR A 420 51.06 49.21 -1.95
C THR A 420 50.27 48.54 -3.07
N THR A 421 50.22 49.11 -4.28
CA THR A 421 49.56 48.48 -5.43
C THR A 421 50.25 47.17 -5.83
N ASN A 422 51.59 47.09 -5.79
CA ASN A 422 52.33 45.86 -6.04
C ASN A 422 52.07 44.78 -4.99
N GLU A 423 51.97 45.14 -3.71
CA GLU A 423 51.58 44.22 -2.62
C GLU A 423 50.17 43.68 -2.84
N CYS A 424 49.22 44.55 -3.18
CA CYS A 424 47.85 44.16 -3.50
C CYS A 424 47.76 43.25 -4.74
N LEU A 425 48.55 43.54 -5.79
CA LEU A 425 48.65 42.68 -6.97
C LEU A 425 49.21 41.31 -6.63
N LEU A 426 50.30 41.26 -5.85
CA LEU A 426 50.88 40.00 -5.38
C LEU A 426 49.92 39.19 -4.53
N ALA A 427 49.18 39.84 -3.62
CA ALA A 427 48.14 39.19 -2.83
C ALA A 427 47.03 38.63 -3.75
N SER A 428 46.58 39.39 -4.75
CA SER A 428 45.57 38.92 -5.71
C SER A 428 46.05 37.75 -6.58
N LEU A 429 47.32 37.75 -7.02
CA LEU A 429 47.94 36.64 -7.75
C LEU A 429 48.14 35.40 -6.86
N GLY A 430 48.45 35.59 -5.58
CA GLY A 430 48.50 34.54 -4.57
C GLY A 430 47.13 33.89 -4.35
N SER A 431 46.08 34.70 -4.18
CA SER A 431 44.70 34.23 -4.12
C SER A 431 44.28 33.51 -5.40
N LEU A 432 44.60 34.05 -6.58
CA LEU A 432 44.30 33.43 -7.87
C LEU A 432 44.95 32.06 -8.00
N THR A 433 46.22 31.94 -7.61
CA THR A 433 46.98 30.68 -7.63
C THR A 433 46.37 29.66 -6.68
N ASN A 434 46.01 30.08 -5.46
CA ASN A 434 45.39 29.20 -4.47
C ASN A 434 44.00 28.72 -4.94
N SER A 435 43.14 29.62 -5.40
CA SER A 435 41.80 29.29 -5.92
C SER A 435 41.89 28.34 -7.12
N THR A 436 42.80 28.60 -8.06
CA THR A 436 43.05 27.71 -9.20
C THR A 436 43.55 26.33 -8.74
N GLY A 437 44.38 26.26 -7.71
CA GLY A 437 44.87 25.01 -7.13
C GLY A 437 43.78 24.18 -6.43
N LYS A 438 42.91 24.85 -5.65
CA LYS A 438 41.73 24.21 -5.04
C LYS A 438 40.80 23.64 -6.11
N ILE A 439 40.54 24.40 -7.17
CA ILE A 439 39.69 23.98 -8.29
C ILE A 439 40.32 22.77 -9.01
N ALA A 440 41.60 22.82 -9.35
CA ALA A 440 42.29 21.72 -10.01
C ALA A 440 42.21 20.42 -9.19
N THR A 441 42.46 20.50 -7.87
CA THR A 441 42.39 19.36 -6.95
C THR A 441 40.96 18.83 -6.80
N PHE A 442 39.98 19.72 -6.74
CA PHE A 442 38.56 19.34 -6.66
C PHE A 442 38.12 18.56 -7.90
N PHE A 443 38.45 19.03 -9.10
CA PHE A 443 38.11 18.34 -10.34
C PHE A 443 38.87 17.02 -10.50
N SER A 444 40.14 16.94 -10.09
CA SER A 444 40.88 15.66 -10.12
C SER A 444 40.27 14.63 -9.18
N ASN A 445 39.85 15.03 -7.98
CA ASN A 445 39.26 14.12 -6.98
C ASN A 445 37.85 13.66 -7.34
N ASN A 446 37.13 14.44 -8.15
CA ASN A 446 35.75 14.14 -8.59
C ASN A 446 35.68 13.74 -10.07
N LEU A 447 36.81 13.48 -10.73
CA LEU A 447 36.87 13.21 -12.17
C LEU A 447 35.95 12.05 -12.55
N ASP A 448 36.01 10.94 -11.81
CA ASP A 448 35.16 9.78 -12.04
C ASP A 448 33.67 10.14 -12.03
N PHE A 449 33.23 11.04 -11.15
CA PHE A 449 31.84 11.49 -11.08
C PHE A 449 31.43 12.33 -12.30
N PHE A 450 32.32 13.20 -12.79
CA PHE A 450 32.08 14.01 -13.99
C PHE A 450 32.20 13.21 -15.30
N THR A 451 33.01 12.16 -15.33
CA THR A 451 33.19 11.29 -16.51
C THR A 451 32.24 10.09 -16.52
N SER A 452 31.64 9.75 -15.37
CA SER A 452 30.57 8.75 -15.30
C SER A 452 29.40 9.25 -16.13
N SER A 453 29.05 8.50 -17.19
CA SER A 453 27.84 8.79 -17.96
C SER A 453 26.64 8.74 -17.02
N THR A 454 26.09 9.90 -16.68
CA THR A 454 24.84 9.99 -15.91
C THR A 454 23.81 9.11 -16.59
N GLY A 455 23.27 8.15 -15.83
CA GLY A 455 22.64 6.92 -16.31
C GLY A 455 21.27 7.08 -16.99
N TYR A 456 21.08 8.14 -17.79
CA TYR A 456 19.90 8.32 -18.63
C TYR A 456 20.28 8.10 -20.10
N GLY A 457 20.73 6.91 -20.46
CA GLY A 457 20.69 6.46 -21.85
C GLY A 457 19.29 5.91 -22.18
N PRO A 458 18.82 5.99 -23.45
CA PRO A 458 17.64 5.24 -23.86
C PRO A 458 17.84 3.76 -23.50
N ARG A 459 16.79 3.11 -22.97
CA ARG A 459 16.84 1.73 -22.48
C ARG A 459 17.41 0.81 -23.56
N GLY A 460 18.69 0.41 -23.42
CA GLY A 460 19.42 -0.42 -24.39
C GLY A 460 20.59 0.24 -25.15
N GLY A 461 20.88 1.53 -24.95
CA GLY A 461 22.00 2.22 -25.62
C GLY A 461 23.18 2.54 -24.68
N ALA A 462 24.39 2.08 -25.02
CA ALA A 462 25.63 2.35 -24.28
C ALA A 462 26.23 3.76 -24.60
N GLY A 463 25.40 4.78 -24.74
CA GLY A 463 25.83 6.13 -25.11
C GLY A 463 25.13 7.22 -24.29
N GLY A 464 25.90 8.21 -23.83
CA GLY A 464 25.37 9.41 -23.19
C GLY A 464 24.47 10.21 -24.15
N ILE A 465 23.49 10.94 -23.60
CA ILE A 465 22.57 11.77 -24.39
C ILE A 465 23.36 12.91 -25.06
N ASN A 466 23.23 13.05 -26.38
CA ASN A 466 23.76 14.20 -27.11
C ASN A 466 22.99 15.49 -26.71
N PRO A 467 23.66 16.65 -26.49
CA PRO A 467 23.01 17.93 -26.18
C PRO A 467 21.79 18.30 -27.05
N LEU A 468 21.81 17.99 -28.34
CA LEU A 468 20.68 18.27 -29.24
C LEU A 468 19.48 17.34 -28.98
N GLN A 469 19.74 16.09 -28.64
CA GLN A 469 18.69 15.15 -28.20
C GLN A 469 18.13 15.55 -26.84
N ALA A 470 18.99 16.09 -25.97
CA ALA A 470 18.57 16.66 -24.71
C ALA A 470 17.59 17.83 -24.95
N GLU A 471 17.93 18.79 -25.79
CA GLU A 471 17.05 19.93 -26.08
C GLU A 471 15.67 19.50 -26.62
N SER A 472 15.63 18.51 -27.51
CA SER A 472 14.38 17.92 -28.03
C SER A 472 13.55 17.21 -26.94
N MET A 473 14.20 16.42 -26.07
CA MET A 473 13.53 15.77 -24.95
C MET A 473 13.00 16.78 -23.92
N LEU A 474 13.69 17.90 -23.71
CA LEU A 474 13.22 18.98 -22.85
C LEU A 474 11.96 19.64 -23.42
N GLY A 475 11.96 19.93 -24.73
CA GLY A 475 10.79 20.43 -25.44
C GLY A 475 9.59 19.47 -25.38
N ASN A 476 9.85 18.16 -25.42
CA ASN A 476 8.81 17.14 -25.24
C ASN A 476 8.30 17.05 -23.80
N LYS A 477 9.20 17.11 -22.80
CA LYS A 477 8.85 17.16 -21.37
C LYS A 477 7.96 18.37 -21.09
N LYS A 478 8.33 19.55 -21.58
CA LYS A 478 7.56 20.79 -21.41
C LYS A 478 6.15 20.64 -21.98
N ARG A 479 6.05 20.19 -23.24
CA ARG A 479 4.76 19.90 -23.90
C ARG A 479 3.92 18.87 -23.13
N ALA A 480 4.53 17.80 -22.63
CA ALA A 480 3.83 16.78 -21.84
C ALA A 480 3.35 17.33 -20.49
N CYS A 481 4.15 18.17 -19.83
CA CYS A 481 3.77 18.81 -18.57
C CYS A 481 2.60 19.79 -18.77
N GLU A 482 2.67 20.62 -19.81
CA GLU A 482 1.58 21.53 -20.23
C GLU A 482 0.30 20.75 -20.55
N TYR A 483 0.42 19.62 -21.27
CA TYR A 483 -0.71 18.73 -21.56
C TYR A 483 -1.32 18.12 -20.29
N MET A 484 -0.50 17.60 -19.38
CA MET A 484 -0.98 17.04 -18.11
C MET A 484 -1.63 18.11 -17.22
N GLN A 485 -1.10 19.34 -17.21
CA GLN A 485 -1.72 20.47 -16.53
C GLN A 485 -3.06 20.84 -17.18
N ALA A 486 -3.15 20.80 -18.51
CA ALA A 486 -4.39 21.05 -19.24
C ALA A 486 -5.47 20.00 -18.94
N ILE A 487 -5.11 18.71 -18.81
CA ILE A 487 -6.04 17.65 -18.42
C ILE A 487 -6.46 17.76 -16.95
N ARG A 488 -5.52 18.16 -16.07
CA ARG A 488 -5.80 18.34 -14.63
C ARG A 488 -6.61 19.59 -14.32
N LYS A 489 -6.77 20.53 -15.25
CA LYS A 489 -7.74 21.62 -15.11
C LYS A 489 -9.13 21.01 -15.04
N THR A 490 -9.83 21.29 -13.93
CA THR A 490 -11.25 21.00 -13.81
C THR A 490 -11.98 21.65 -14.99
N ARG A 491 -12.73 20.82 -15.73
CA ARG A 491 -13.56 21.32 -16.83
C ARG A 491 -14.49 22.38 -16.24
N PRO A 492 -14.57 23.60 -16.82
CA PRO A 492 -15.49 24.61 -16.29
C PRO A 492 -16.90 24.02 -16.23
N GLU A 493 -17.61 24.30 -15.13
CA GLU A 493 -18.97 23.79 -14.92
C GLU A 493 -19.83 24.18 -16.12
N SER A 494 -20.14 23.19 -16.95
CA SER A 494 -21.01 23.40 -18.10
C SER A 494 -22.44 23.46 -17.57
N VAL A 495 -23.12 24.58 -17.80
CA VAL A 495 -24.53 24.72 -17.48
C VAL A 495 -25.30 23.62 -18.22
N PRO A 496 -26.14 22.82 -17.54
CA PRO A 496 -26.95 21.80 -18.19
C PRO A 496 -27.75 22.40 -19.36
N TYR A 497 -27.85 21.67 -20.47
CA TYR A 497 -28.42 22.19 -21.71
C TYR A 497 -29.83 22.78 -21.53
N THR A 498 -30.64 22.19 -20.65
CA THR A 498 -31.97 22.67 -20.27
C THR A 498 -31.94 24.07 -19.65
N GLU A 499 -31.00 24.33 -18.76
CA GLU A 499 -30.81 25.61 -18.09
C GLU A 499 -30.22 26.66 -19.05
N SER A 500 -29.33 26.26 -19.96
CA SER A 500 -28.84 27.13 -21.04
C SER A 500 -29.97 27.62 -21.96
N LEU A 501 -30.96 26.77 -22.25
CA LEU A 501 -32.12 27.14 -23.05
C LEU A 501 -33.05 28.10 -22.32
N MET A 502 -33.23 27.91 -21.00
CA MET A 502 -34.00 28.84 -20.15
C MET A 502 -33.33 30.21 -20.09
N ASN A 503 -32.03 30.24 -19.83
CA ASN A 503 -31.24 31.48 -19.80
C ASN A 503 -31.28 32.20 -21.14
N ARG A 504 -31.22 31.47 -22.26
CA ARG A 504 -31.36 32.06 -23.60
C ARG A 504 -32.72 32.72 -23.78
N ARG A 505 -33.82 32.09 -23.37
CA ARG A 505 -35.17 32.70 -23.46
C ARG A 505 -35.27 33.97 -22.62
N VAL A 506 -34.76 33.94 -21.39
CA VAL A 506 -34.75 35.11 -20.50
C VAL A 506 -33.95 36.25 -21.11
N LEU A 507 -32.74 35.95 -21.63
CA LEU A 507 -31.92 36.95 -22.31
C LEU A 507 -32.62 37.55 -23.52
N THR A 508 -33.23 36.73 -24.39
CA THR A 508 -33.99 37.22 -25.55
C THR A 508 -35.11 38.15 -25.12
N SER A 509 -35.92 37.78 -24.12
CA SER A 509 -37.00 38.63 -23.61
C SER A 509 -36.49 39.93 -22.96
N SER A 510 -35.33 39.89 -22.32
CA SER A 510 -34.69 41.07 -21.72
C SER A 510 -34.11 42.00 -22.78
N THR A 511 -33.54 41.46 -23.87
CA THR A 511 -33.10 42.27 -25.02
C THR A 511 -34.27 42.95 -25.72
N GLU A 512 -35.38 42.25 -25.94
CA GLU A 512 -36.59 42.82 -26.56
C GLU A 512 -37.16 43.95 -25.68
N SER A 513 -37.23 43.74 -24.35
CA SER A 513 -37.65 44.78 -23.40
C SER A 513 -36.72 46.01 -23.42
N ARG A 514 -35.40 45.78 -23.43
CA ARG A 514 -34.39 46.85 -23.50
C ARG A 514 -34.49 47.65 -24.80
N GLU A 515 -34.76 46.98 -25.91
CA GLU A 515 -34.95 47.62 -27.21
C GLU A 515 -36.21 48.50 -27.23
N GLY A 516 -37.32 48.02 -26.66
CA GLY A 516 -38.53 48.82 -26.47
C GLY A 516 -38.32 50.07 -25.61
N LEU A 517 -37.61 49.94 -24.48
CA LEU A 517 -37.21 51.07 -23.63
C LEU A 517 -36.32 52.08 -24.39
N THR A 518 -35.38 51.58 -25.20
CA THR A 518 -34.49 52.45 -26.00
C THR A 518 -35.29 53.25 -27.03
N GLN A 519 -36.25 52.62 -27.72
CA GLN A 519 -37.14 53.32 -28.64
C GLN A 519 -37.98 54.38 -27.93
N GLN A 520 -38.48 54.09 -26.73
CA GLN A 520 -39.23 55.06 -25.92
C GLN A 520 -38.38 56.26 -25.52
N VAL A 521 -37.12 56.04 -25.14
CA VAL A 521 -36.17 57.12 -24.81
C VAL A 521 -35.90 57.99 -26.04
N VAL A 522 -35.64 57.39 -27.21
CA VAL A 522 -35.42 58.14 -28.46
C VAL A 522 -36.64 59.00 -28.81
N ALA A 523 -37.85 58.42 -28.75
CA ALA A 523 -39.08 59.16 -29.01
C ALA A 523 -39.30 60.32 -28.02
N SER A 524 -38.92 60.14 -26.76
CA SER A 524 -38.97 61.22 -25.76
C SER A 524 -37.95 62.32 -26.05
N GLN A 525 -36.75 61.97 -26.50
CA GLN A 525 -35.69 62.92 -26.84
C GLN A 525 -36.06 63.76 -28.07
N GLU A 526 -36.65 63.14 -29.10
CA GLU A 526 -37.16 63.86 -30.28
C GLU A 526 -38.29 64.83 -29.93
N LYS A 527 -39.12 64.48 -28.93
CA LYS A 527 -40.16 65.37 -28.43
C LYS A 527 -39.55 66.57 -27.70
N ILE A 528 -38.52 66.34 -26.89
CA ILE A 528 -37.79 67.41 -26.20
C ILE A 528 -37.14 68.36 -27.22
N ALA A 529 -36.44 67.83 -28.22
CA ALA A 529 -35.81 68.65 -29.26
C ALA A 529 -36.82 69.52 -30.02
N ARG A 530 -38.02 69.00 -30.32
CA ARG A 530 -39.10 69.80 -30.92
C ARG A 530 -39.57 70.93 -30.01
N LEU A 531 -39.75 70.65 -28.73
CA LEU A 531 -40.14 71.67 -27.74
C LEU A 531 -39.04 72.73 -27.55
N GLU A 532 -37.77 72.34 -27.63
CA GLU A 532 -36.64 73.28 -27.60
C GLU A 532 -36.64 74.19 -28.82
N GLN A 533 -36.89 73.65 -30.03
CA GLN A 533 -37.02 74.44 -31.24
C GLN A 533 -38.20 75.43 -31.16
N GLU A 534 -39.35 74.99 -30.63
CA GLU A 534 -40.50 75.87 -30.39
C GLU A 534 -40.16 76.98 -29.39
N LYS A 535 -39.45 76.66 -28.31
CA LYS A 535 -38.99 77.65 -27.33
C LYS A 535 -38.09 78.71 -27.99
N GLU A 536 -37.13 78.29 -28.81
CA GLU A 536 -36.25 79.22 -29.55
C GLU A 536 -37.02 80.09 -30.53
N HIS A 537 -37.98 79.51 -31.26
CA HIS A 537 -38.87 80.25 -32.15
C HIS A 537 -39.61 81.37 -31.40
N TRP A 538 -40.26 81.04 -30.28
CA TRP A 538 -40.99 82.03 -29.48
C TRP A 538 -40.07 83.08 -28.84
N LEU A 539 -38.84 82.70 -28.46
CA LEU A 539 -37.85 83.64 -27.94
C LEU A 539 -37.44 84.67 -28.99
N LEU A 540 -37.18 84.22 -30.23
CA LEU A 540 -36.85 85.10 -31.35
C LEU A 540 -38.04 86.00 -31.69
N GLU A 541 -39.27 85.48 -31.65
CA GLU A 541 -40.48 86.26 -31.90
C GLU A 541 -40.67 87.35 -30.83
N ALA A 542 -40.42 87.04 -29.56
CA ALA A 542 -40.43 88.01 -28.47
C ALA A 542 -39.34 89.09 -28.61
N GLN A 543 -38.11 88.71 -28.99
CA GLN A 543 -37.03 89.66 -29.26
C GLN A 543 -37.35 90.59 -30.44
N LEU A 544 -37.90 90.05 -31.53
CA LEU A 544 -38.33 90.84 -32.67
C LEU A 544 -39.45 91.81 -32.27
N GLY A 545 -40.38 91.37 -31.40
CA GLY A 545 -41.38 92.22 -30.76
C GLY A 545 -40.75 93.36 -29.96
N GLY A 546 -39.72 93.07 -29.16
CA GLY A 546 -38.95 94.05 -28.39
C GLY A 546 -38.27 95.10 -29.27
N VAL A 547 -37.59 94.69 -30.35
CA VAL A 547 -36.95 95.62 -31.30
C VAL A 547 -37.98 96.50 -32.02
N ARG A 548 -39.14 95.94 -32.37
CA ARG A 548 -40.23 96.74 -32.96
C ARG A 548 -40.75 97.77 -31.96
N LEU A 549 -40.91 97.39 -30.69
CA LEU A 549 -41.35 98.29 -29.64
C LEU A 549 -40.32 99.40 -29.39
N GLU A 550 -39.03 99.06 -29.34
CA GLU A 550 -37.94 100.01 -29.14
C GLU A 550 -37.83 101.02 -30.29
N LYS A 551 -37.98 100.56 -31.55
CA LYS A 551 -38.06 101.46 -32.70
C LYS A 551 -39.24 102.41 -32.61
N GLU A 552 -40.40 101.93 -32.16
CA GLU A 552 -41.57 102.80 -32.04
C GLU A 552 -41.46 103.74 -30.82
N SER A 553 -40.80 103.33 -29.74
CA SER A 553 -40.41 104.22 -28.64
C SER A 553 -39.41 105.29 -29.09
N GLN A 554 -38.40 104.95 -29.89
CA GLN A 554 -37.48 105.93 -30.47
C GLN A 554 -38.22 106.91 -31.38
N ARG A 555 -39.17 106.42 -32.18
CA ARG A 555 -40.03 107.28 -33.01
C ARG A 555 -40.89 108.22 -32.17
N ILE A 556 -41.44 107.75 -31.06
CA ILE A 556 -42.15 108.59 -30.09
C ILE A 556 -41.20 109.64 -29.50
N GLN A 557 -39.99 109.26 -29.08
CA GLN A 557 -38.98 110.19 -28.56
C GLN A 557 -38.51 111.22 -29.60
N GLU A 558 -38.36 110.83 -30.87
CA GLU A 558 -38.03 111.76 -31.96
C GLU A 558 -39.17 112.76 -32.20
N LEU A 559 -40.42 112.31 -32.12
CA LEU A 559 -41.59 113.19 -32.19
C LEU A 559 -41.67 114.12 -30.97
N GLU A 560 -41.33 113.65 -29.78
CA GLU A 560 -41.21 114.47 -28.56
C GLU A 560 -40.03 115.46 -28.62
N ALA A 561 -38.90 115.07 -29.21
CA ALA A 561 -37.72 115.91 -29.44
C ALA A 561 -38.00 117.01 -30.48
N GLN A 562 -38.76 116.69 -31.53
CA GLN A 562 -39.24 117.68 -32.49
C GLN A 562 -40.21 118.68 -31.84
N LEU A 563 -41.09 118.20 -30.94
CA LEU A 563 -41.94 119.04 -30.10
C LEU A 563 -41.15 119.94 -29.14
N SER A 564 -40.04 119.48 -28.58
CA SER A 564 -39.19 120.27 -27.67
C SER A 564 -38.20 121.20 -28.39
N SER A 565 -37.79 120.90 -29.63
CA SER A 565 -36.97 121.81 -30.45
C SER A 565 -37.72 123.05 -30.98
N ALA A 566 -39.05 123.06 -30.88
CA ALA A 566 -39.90 124.21 -31.20
C ALA A 566 -40.07 125.20 -30.03
N GLN A 567 -39.52 124.94 -28.84
CA GLN A 567 -39.58 125.84 -27.68
C GLN A 567 -38.17 126.19 -27.18
N GLY A 568 -37.71 127.40 -27.50
CA GLY A 568 -36.48 127.98 -26.97
C GLY A 568 -36.65 128.63 -25.59
N GLY A 569 -35.61 128.51 -24.76
CA GLY A 569 -35.27 129.45 -23.67
C GLY A 569 -35.88 129.17 -22.29
N GLY A 570 -35.02 129.04 -21.29
CA GLY A 570 -35.33 129.36 -19.88
C GLY A 570 -35.19 128.22 -18.85
N SER A 571 -34.15 128.33 -18.00
CA SER A 571 -34.05 127.75 -16.65
C SER A 571 -35.23 128.11 -15.73
N PRO A 572 -35.31 127.61 -14.48
CA PRO A 572 -34.92 126.30 -13.94
C PRO A 572 -36.07 125.65 -13.13
N ALA A 573 -35.88 124.37 -12.78
CA ALA A 573 -36.42 123.70 -11.61
C ALA A 573 -37.92 123.89 -11.28
N LEU A 574 -38.74 122.92 -11.69
CA LEU A 574 -39.88 122.48 -10.89
C LEU A 574 -40.21 121.01 -11.20
N THR A 575 -39.87 120.15 -10.23
CA THR A 575 -40.56 118.92 -9.83
C THR A 575 -41.68 118.39 -10.73
N SER A 576 -41.51 117.17 -11.26
CA SER A 576 -42.50 116.08 -11.11
C SER A 576 -41.97 114.74 -11.64
N LEU A 577 -41.92 113.76 -10.73
CA LEU A 577 -41.96 112.30 -10.97
C LEU A 577 -40.65 111.61 -11.41
N GLU A 578 -39.62 111.66 -10.56
CA GLU A 578 -38.80 110.46 -10.33
C GLU A 578 -39.70 109.54 -9.47
N ASP A 579 -40.31 108.49 -10.02
CA ASP A 579 -39.69 107.23 -10.41
C ASP A 579 -38.96 106.61 -9.21
N GLY A 580 -39.76 106.00 -8.33
CA GLY A 580 -39.31 105.49 -7.05
C GLY A 580 -40.47 105.15 -6.13
N ASP A 581 -41.14 104.04 -6.38
CA ASP A 581 -41.65 103.20 -5.28
C ASP A 581 -41.75 101.75 -5.77
N ILE A 582 -40.73 100.95 -5.47
CA ILE A 582 -40.77 99.94 -4.41
C ILE A 582 -41.81 98.85 -4.72
N GLY A 583 -41.33 97.84 -5.44
CA GLY A 583 -41.95 96.53 -5.59
C GLY A 583 -40.93 95.43 -5.36
N MET A 584 -40.39 95.36 -4.14
CA MET A 584 -39.63 94.25 -3.54
C MET A 584 -38.65 93.50 -4.47
N LEU A 585 -37.41 93.99 -4.48
CA LEU A 585 -36.25 93.10 -4.46
C LEU A 585 -36.16 92.52 -3.04
N THR A 586 -36.68 91.31 -2.80
CA THR A 586 -36.06 90.43 -1.82
C THR A 586 -34.83 89.85 -2.48
N THR A 587 -33.69 90.48 -2.19
CA THR A 587 -32.42 89.78 -2.15
C THR A 587 -32.58 88.63 -1.15
N THR A 588 -32.68 87.40 -1.65
CA THR A 588 -32.09 86.27 -0.93
C THR A 588 -30.81 85.88 -1.66
N PRO A 589 -29.73 85.67 -0.90
CA PRO A 589 -28.37 85.70 -1.39
C PRO A 589 -28.06 84.48 -2.25
N THR A 590 -27.06 84.65 -3.11
CA THR A 590 -26.16 83.59 -3.55
C THR A 590 -25.68 82.72 -2.38
N ASN A 591 -25.53 81.43 -2.68
CA ASN A 591 -25.23 80.26 -1.84
C ASN A 591 -26.53 79.67 -1.26
N GLU A 592 -26.95 78.46 -1.65
CA GLU A 592 -26.18 77.22 -1.52
C GLU A 592 -26.35 76.23 -2.68
N GLU A 593 -25.25 75.54 -2.97
CA GLU A 593 -25.10 74.35 -3.78
C GLU A 593 -25.93 73.16 -3.24
N VAL A 594 -27.23 73.02 -3.58
CA VAL A 594 -28.04 71.92 -2.98
C VAL A 594 -28.76 71.01 -4.00
N GLY A 595 -28.57 71.19 -5.31
CA GLY A 595 -29.20 70.31 -6.32
C GLY A 595 -28.30 69.17 -6.84
N ASP A 596 -27.06 69.50 -7.20
CA ASP A 596 -26.16 68.60 -7.94
C ASP A 596 -25.30 67.73 -7.01
N GLY A 597 -24.93 68.27 -5.83
CA GLY A 597 -24.28 67.52 -4.77
C GLY A 597 -25.16 66.38 -4.26
N ASP A 598 -26.45 66.63 -4.10
CA ASP A 598 -27.41 65.69 -3.53
C ASP A 598 -27.71 64.52 -4.48
N PHE A 599 -27.73 64.77 -5.80
CA PHE A 599 -27.86 63.72 -6.83
C PHE A 599 -26.58 62.92 -7.01
N ARG A 600 -25.41 63.59 -7.06
CA ARG A 600 -24.10 62.93 -7.10
C ARG A 600 -23.88 62.07 -5.86
N GLU A 601 -24.25 62.55 -4.69
CA GLU A 601 -24.15 61.81 -3.43
C GLU A 601 -25.12 60.62 -3.42
N LYS A 602 -26.34 60.76 -3.93
CA LYS A 602 -27.28 59.63 -4.11
C LYS A 602 -26.72 58.57 -5.06
N LEU A 603 -26.08 58.96 -6.16
CA LEU A 603 -25.49 58.01 -7.12
C LEU A 603 -24.25 57.31 -6.53
N ILE A 604 -23.40 58.05 -5.81
CA ILE A 604 -22.24 57.49 -5.10
C ILE A 604 -22.72 56.51 -4.01
N LYS A 605 -23.74 56.89 -3.22
CA LYS A 605 -24.35 56.00 -2.23
C LYS A 605 -24.95 54.76 -2.89
N ALA A 606 -25.67 54.89 -4.00
CA ALA A 606 -26.24 53.76 -4.73
C ALA A 606 -25.16 52.80 -5.25
N HIS A 607 -24.07 53.33 -5.82
CA HIS A 607 -22.94 52.52 -6.28
C HIS A 607 -22.25 51.78 -5.13
N TYR A 608 -21.93 52.47 -4.04
CA TYR A 608 -21.31 51.82 -2.89
C TYR A 608 -22.25 50.85 -2.18
N MET A 609 -23.55 51.13 -2.09
CA MET A 609 -24.54 50.17 -1.56
C MET A 609 -24.65 48.93 -2.46
N ALA A 610 -24.66 49.10 -3.78
CA ALA A 610 -24.66 47.98 -4.71
C ALA A 610 -23.38 47.14 -4.58
N ARG A 611 -22.22 47.80 -4.43
CA ARG A 611 -20.94 47.12 -4.22
C ARG A 611 -20.87 46.40 -2.87
N VAL A 612 -21.41 47.00 -1.81
CA VAL A 612 -21.55 46.35 -0.50
C VAL A 612 -22.49 45.14 -0.60
N GLY A 613 -23.60 45.25 -1.32
CA GLY A 613 -24.52 44.15 -1.59
C GLY A 613 -23.82 42.99 -2.33
N GLU A 614 -23.10 43.30 -3.41
CA GLU A 614 -22.33 42.30 -4.17
C GLU A 614 -21.27 41.61 -3.30
N LEU A 615 -20.45 42.37 -2.56
CA LEU A 615 -19.44 41.82 -1.65
C LEU A 615 -20.08 40.97 -0.54
N THR A 616 -21.24 41.37 -0.04
CA THR A 616 -21.99 40.60 0.97
C THR A 616 -22.45 39.26 0.40
N THR A 617 -22.98 39.23 -0.83
CA THR A 617 -23.37 37.96 -1.48
C THR A 617 -22.16 37.07 -1.76
N GLN A 618 -21.02 37.63 -2.20
CA GLN A 618 -19.80 36.87 -2.41
C GLN A 618 -19.27 36.27 -1.09
N LEU A 619 -19.31 37.03 0.00
CA LEU A 619 -18.93 36.56 1.33
C LEU A 619 -19.84 35.42 1.79
N GLN A 620 -21.17 35.55 1.66
CA GLN A 620 -22.12 34.51 2.03
C GLN A 620 -21.91 33.20 1.24
N ILE A 621 -21.63 33.30 -0.06
CA ILE A 621 -21.33 32.13 -0.90
C ILE A 621 -20.01 31.49 -0.47
N SER A 622 -18.98 32.30 -0.18
CA SER A 622 -17.70 31.81 0.32
C SER A 622 -17.82 31.10 1.67
N ASP A 623 -18.58 31.68 2.60
CA ASP A 623 -18.85 31.09 3.92
C ASP A 623 -19.63 29.79 3.81
N SER A 624 -20.65 29.73 2.94
CA SER A 624 -21.40 28.49 2.67
C SER A 624 -20.50 27.38 2.14
N LYS A 625 -19.59 27.70 1.21
CA LYS A 625 -18.59 26.74 0.69
C LYS A 625 -17.63 26.27 1.79
N ALA A 626 -17.15 27.18 2.63
CA ALA A 626 -16.26 26.83 3.74
C ALA A 626 -16.96 25.89 4.74
N VAL A 627 -18.24 26.13 5.06
CA VAL A 627 -19.04 25.25 5.92
C VAL A 627 -19.24 23.87 5.29
N ASN A 628 -19.51 23.80 3.98
CA ASN A 628 -19.65 22.54 3.26
C ASN A 628 -18.35 21.73 3.25
N PHE A 629 -17.21 22.34 2.92
CA PHE A 629 -15.91 21.66 2.98
C PHE A 629 -15.57 21.19 4.40
N HIS A 630 -15.90 21.98 5.42
CA HIS A 630 -15.69 21.55 6.79
C HIS A 630 -16.60 20.38 7.19
N ALA A 631 -17.83 20.32 6.68
CA ALA A 631 -18.71 19.16 6.86
C ALA A 631 -18.17 17.90 6.16
N GLU A 632 -17.67 18.04 4.92
CA GLU A 632 -17.07 16.94 4.16
C GLU A 632 -15.81 16.40 4.84
N CYS A 633 -14.90 17.28 5.29
CA CYS A 633 -13.70 16.88 6.04
C CYS A 633 -14.05 16.10 7.30
N ARG A 634 -15.09 16.52 8.04
CA ARG A 634 -15.56 15.79 9.24
C ARG A 634 -16.17 14.44 8.88
N ALA A 635 -16.95 14.34 7.80
CA ALA A 635 -17.51 13.08 7.33
C ALA A 635 -16.41 12.10 6.88
N LEU A 636 -15.39 12.61 6.17
CA LEU A 636 -14.22 11.85 5.74
C LEU A 636 -13.42 11.34 6.94
N ALA A 637 -13.13 12.20 7.93
CA ALA A 637 -12.42 11.82 9.14
C ALA A 637 -13.14 10.70 9.92
N LYS A 638 -14.48 10.78 10.03
CA LYS A 638 -15.28 9.70 10.64
C LYS A 638 -15.18 8.39 9.86
N ARG A 639 -15.27 8.43 8.53
CA ARG A 639 -15.13 7.23 7.69
C ARG A 639 -13.74 6.61 7.81
N LEU A 640 -12.70 7.44 7.85
CA LEU A 640 -11.32 7.01 8.02
C LEU A 640 -11.12 6.33 9.39
N ALA A 641 -11.63 6.91 10.48
CA ALA A 641 -11.55 6.30 11.80
C ALA A 641 -12.26 4.93 11.88
N ILE A 642 -13.42 4.78 11.22
CA ILE A 642 -14.12 3.48 11.14
C ILE A 642 -13.29 2.47 10.34
N ALA A 643 -12.72 2.89 9.21
CA ALA A 643 -11.87 2.04 8.39
C ALA A 643 -10.60 1.60 9.16
N GLU A 644 -9.95 2.51 9.89
CA GLU A 644 -8.79 2.19 10.74
C GLU A 644 -9.13 1.16 11.82
N LYS A 645 -10.27 1.34 12.51
CA LYS A 645 -10.75 0.37 13.49
C LYS A 645 -10.98 -1.01 12.87
N SER A 646 -11.58 -1.07 11.67
CA SER A 646 -11.79 -2.34 10.96
C SER A 646 -10.48 -3.00 10.52
N ARG A 647 -9.48 -2.20 10.14
CA ARG A 647 -8.14 -2.67 9.79
C ARG A 647 -7.43 -3.24 11.01
N GLU A 648 -7.56 -2.62 12.17
CA GLU A 648 -7.00 -3.10 13.43
C GLU A 648 -7.63 -4.43 13.87
N THR A 649 -8.96 -4.56 13.79
CA THR A 649 -9.64 -5.83 14.12
C THR A 649 -9.20 -6.95 13.20
N LEU A 650 -9.13 -6.71 11.89
CA LEU A 650 -8.65 -7.69 10.92
C LEU A 650 -7.18 -8.05 11.15
N ALA A 651 -6.33 -7.09 11.54
CA ALA A 651 -4.93 -7.35 11.83
C ALA A 651 -4.76 -8.28 13.06
N GLU A 652 -5.55 -8.08 14.11
CA GLU A 652 -5.53 -8.97 15.28
C GLU A 652 -6.10 -10.35 14.96
N GLU A 653 -7.16 -10.46 14.14
CA GLU A 653 -7.68 -11.74 13.66
C GLU A 653 -6.64 -12.53 12.85
N VAL A 654 -5.92 -11.85 11.94
CA VAL A 654 -4.84 -12.47 11.16
C VAL A 654 -3.71 -12.94 12.08
N LYS A 655 -3.35 -12.15 13.09
CA LYS A 655 -2.32 -12.52 14.07
C LYS A 655 -2.73 -13.75 14.88
N LEU A 656 -3.98 -13.81 15.34
CA LEU A 656 -4.52 -14.97 16.05
C LEU A 656 -4.57 -16.22 15.16
N ALA A 657 -4.99 -16.06 13.91
CA ALA A 657 -5.00 -17.16 12.94
C ALA A 657 -3.59 -17.70 12.67
N ASN A 658 -2.59 -16.82 12.52
CA ASN A 658 -1.20 -17.23 12.36
C ASN A 658 -0.67 -17.99 13.59
N GLN A 659 -0.99 -17.53 14.80
CA GLN A 659 -0.62 -18.25 16.03
C GLN A 659 -1.24 -19.65 16.08
N ASN A 660 -2.50 -19.80 15.67
CA ASN A 660 -3.17 -21.09 15.58
C ASN A 660 -2.53 -22.00 14.52
N ILE A 661 -2.15 -21.46 13.36
CA ILE A 661 -1.45 -22.21 12.32
C ILE A 661 -0.12 -22.75 12.85
N THR A 662 0.70 -21.91 13.50
CA THR A 662 1.97 -22.33 14.06
C THR A 662 1.79 -23.42 15.12
N ARG A 663 0.81 -23.25 16.02
CA ARG A 663 0.49 -24.27 17.02
C ARG A 663 0.08 -25.61 16.37
N LEU A 664 -0.79 -25.58 15.37
CA LEU A 664 -1.20 -26.79 14.65
C LEU A 664 -0.05 -27.44 13.88
N GLN A 665 0.89 -26.65 13.36
CA GLN A 665 2.11 -27.17 12.73
C GLN A 665 3.00 -27.90 13.73
N ASP A 666 3.17 -27.37 14.95
CA ASP A 666 3.95 -28.02 16.00
C ASP A 666 3.29 -29.33 16.48
N GLU A 667 1.96 -29.33 16.66
CA GLU A 667 1.18 -30.53 16.98
C GLU A 667 1.28 -31.59 15.86
N LEU A 668 1.25 -31.17 14.59
CA LEU A 668 1.42 -32.07 13.45
C LEU A 668 2.86 -32.63 13.38
N ALA A 669 3.88 -31.81 13.62
CA ALA A 669 5.26 -32.24 13.59
C ALA A 669 5.58 -33.25 14.71
N THR A 670 5.03 -33.03 15.91
CA THR A 670 5.20 -33.94 17.04
C THR A 670 4.48 -35.27 16.83
N THR A 671 3.24 -35.26 16.31
CA THR A 671 2.51 -36.48 15.97
C THR A 671 3.19 -37.26 14.85
N LYS A 672 3.66 -36.59 13.78
CA LYS A 672 4.41 -37.23 12.69
C LYS A 672 5.66 -37.93 13.20
N ARG A 673 6.47 -37.25 14.03
CA ARG A 673 7.67 -37.84 14.63
C ARG A 673 7.34 -39.06 15.49
N SER A 674 6.27 -39.00 16.28
CA SER A 674 5.85 -40.14 17.10
C SER A 674 5.46 -41.36 16.26
N TYR A 675 4.77 -41.17 15.14
CA TYR A 675 4.44 -42.27 14.22
C TYR A 675 5.67 -42.82 13.49
N GLU A 676 6.60 -41.96 13.08
CA GLU A 676 7.88 -42.37 12.51
C GLU A 676 8.67 -43.23 13.50
N ASP A 677 8.75 -42.83 14.77
CA ASP A 677 9.44 -43.58 15.83
C ASP A 677 8.76 -44.95 16.08
N GLN A 678 7.42 -44.99 16.10
CA GLN A 678 6.67 -46.26 16.24
C GLN A 678 6.91 -47.20 15.05
N LEU A 679 6.91 -46.69 13.82
CA LEU A 679 7.20 -47.48 12.63
C LEU A 679 8.64 -47.99 12.62
N SER A 680 9.60 -47.17 13.06
CA SER A 680 11.00 -47.59 13.22
C SER A 680 11.11 -48.74 14.22
N MET A 681 10.49 -48.62 15.39
CA MET A 681 10.48 -49.69 16.40
C MET A 681 9.84 -50.99 15.87
N MET A 682 8.75 -50.89 15.11
CA MET A 682 8.13 -52.06 14.47
C MET A 682 9.05 -52.69 13.42
N SER A 683 9.73 -51.87 12.61
CA SER A 683 10.68 -52.33 11.60
C SER A 683 11.86 -53.07 12.25
N ASP A 684 12.41 -52.54 13.34
CA ASP A 684 13.48 -53.18 14.11
C ASP A 684 13.01 -54.51 14.72
N HIS A 685 11.80 -54.53 15.29
CA HIS A 685 11.22 -55.77 15.83
C HIS A 685 10.99 -56.83 14.74
N LEU A 686 10.50 -56.44 13.55
CA LEU A 686 10.35 -57.35 12.42
C LEU A 686 11.69 -57.89 11.93
N CYS A 687 12.76 -57.08 11.95
CA CYS A 687 14.11 -57.52 11.63
C CYS A 687 14.57 -58.63 12.59
N VAL A 688 14.46 -58.37 13.91
CA VAL A 688 14.80 -59.35 14.95
C VAL A 688 13.96 -60.64 14.81
N MET A 689 12.67 -60.50 14.51
CA MET A 689 11.80 -61.65 14.31
C MET A 689 12.18 -62.46 13.07
N ASN A 690 12.55 -61.80 11.96
CA ASN A 690 13.05 -62.50 10.77
C ASN A 690 14.40 -63.18 11.02
N GLU A 691 15.30 -62.57 11.78
CA GLU A 691 16.57 -63.21 12.17
C GLU A 691 16.32 -64.48 13.02
N THR A 692 15.38 -64.43 13.96
CA THR A 692 15.04 -65.60 14.79
C THR A 692 14.35 -66.69 13.98
N LEU A 693 13.43 -66.35 13.08
CA LEU A 693 12.81 -67.30 12.14
C LEU A 693 13.85 -67.93 11.20
N SER A 694 14.84 -67.15 10.74
CA SER A 694 15.93 -67.66 9.91
C SER A 694 16.82 -68.64 10.68
N LYS A 695 17.16 -68.34 11.94
CA LYS A 695 17.90 -69.25 12.83
C LYS A 695 17.13 -70.56 13.08
N GLN A 696 15.84 -70.46 13.38
CA GLN A 696 14.98 -71.64 13.53
C GLN A 696 14.90 -72.46 12.25
N ARG A 697 14.89 -71.81 11.08
CA ARG A 697 14.89 -72.50 9.79
C ARG A 697 16.20 -73.26 9.55
N GLU A 698 17.35 -72.65 9.85
CA GLU A 698 18.66 -73.32 9.79
C GLU A 698 18.73 -74.51 10.76
N GLU A 699 18.18 -74.37 11.98
CA GLU A 699 18.09 -75.46 12.96
C GLU A 699 17.20 -76.62 12.47
N ILE A 700 16.07 -76.33 11.83
CA ILE A 700 15.22 -77.34 11.20
C ILE A 700 15.95 -78.03 10.04
N ASP A 701 16.66 -77.28 9.20
CA ASP A 701 17.35 -77.85 8.04
C ASP A 701 18.56 -78.70 8.49
N THR A 702 19.27 -78.31 9.55
CA THR A 702 20.32 -79.15 10.18
C THR A 702 19.75 -80.42 10.81
N LEU A 703 18.60 -80.36 11.50
CA LEU A 703 17.91 -81.55 12.02
C LEU A 703 17.45 -82.49 10.89
N LYS A 704 16.97 -81.94 9.76
CA LYS A 704 16.60 -82.73 8.56
C LYS A 704 17.80 -83.37 7.88
N LEU A 705 18.94 -82.68 7.82
CA LEU A 705 20.21 -83.23 7.33
C LEU A 705 20.77 -84.31 8.27
N GLY A 706 20.60 -84.15 9.59
CA GLY A 706 20.93 -85.15 10.60
C GLY A 706 20.06 -86.41 10.52
N SER A 707 18.76 -86.28 10.26
CA SER A 707 17.86 -87.42 10.07
C SER A 707 18.08 -88.20 8.76
N LYS A 708 18.84 -87.66 7.79
CA LYS A 708 19.17 -88.37 6.54
C LYS A 708 20.40 -89.31 6.63
N VAL A 709 21.12 -89.35 7.76
CA VAL A 709 22.32 -90.18 7.92
C VAL A 709 22.04 -91.52 8.63
N THR A 710 20.83 -91.78 9.11
CA THR A 710 20.48 -93.06 9.77
C THR A 710 19.18 -93.66 9.25
N SER A 711 19.25 -94.40 8.13
CA SER A 711 18.60 -95.72 7.88
C SER A 711 18.61 -96.09 6.39
N PRO A 712 19.06 -97.30 6.00
CA PRO A 712 19.04 -97.80 4.63
C PRO A 712 17.76 -98.61 4.37
N LEU A 713 17.09 -98.41 3.22
CA LEU A 713 16.40 -99.46 2.44
C LEU A 713 15.71 -98.88 1.18
N THR A 714 16.32 -99.21 0.03
CA THR A 714 15.72 -99.52 -1.30
C THR A 714 14.73 -98.51 -1.93
N GLN A 715 15.16 -97.73 -2.93
CA GLN A 715 15.10 -98.05 -4.39
C GLN A 715 13.69 -98.35 -4.92
N LEU A 716 13.11 -97.42 -5.70
CA LEU A 716 12.56 -97.66 -7.06
C LEU A 716 11.90 -96.39 -7.66
N SER A 717 12.64 -95.75 -8.57
CA SER A 717 12.21 -95.14 -9.85
C SER A 717 13.00 -93.87 -10.14
N SER A 718 14.16 -94.11 -10.76
CA SER A 718 14.81 -93.11 -11.61
C SER A 718 14.08 -93.04 -12.95
N ILE A 719 14.34 -91.97 -13.70
CA ILE A 719 13.99 -91.68 -15.11
C ILE A 719 12.78 -90.72 -15.27
N TYR A 720 13.04 -89.42 -15.14
CA TYR A 720 13.22 -88.57 -16.33
C TYR A 720 13.97 -87.29 -15.94
N THR A 721 15.12 -87.09 -16.58
CA THR A 721 16.10 -86.02 -16.36
C THR A 721 16.03 -85.04 -17.53
N VAL A 722 16.54 -83.81 -17.28
CA VAL A 722 17.09 -82.82 -18.23
C VAL A 722 16.06 -81.83 -18.82
N ALA A 723 16.27 -80.50 -18.88
CA ALA A 723 17.20 -79.54 -18.28
C ALA A 723 16.81 -78.11 -18.74
N VAL A 724 17.48 -77.11 -18.14
CA VAL A 724 17.72 -75.73 -18.63
C VAL A 724 16.54 -74.75 -18.49
N GLY A 725 16.64 -73.57 -17.89
CA GLY A 725 17.77 -72.86 -17.29
C GLY A 725 17.36 -71.45 -16.86
N SER A 726 18.21 -70.88 -16.02
CA SER A 726 18.34 -69.51 -15.54
C SER A 726 17.79 -68.38 -16.42
N HIS A 727 17.16 -67.38 -15.78
CA HIS A 727 17.68 -66.00 -15.70
C HIS A 727 16.91 -65.23 -14.61
N ARG A 728 17.60 -64.73 -13.57
CA ARG A 728 17.99 -63.30 -13.39
C ARG A 728 16.82 -62.36 -13.70
N GLY A 729 16.27 -61.61 -12.75
CA GLY A 729 16.95 -60.68 -11.84
C GLY A 729 16.47 -59.27 -12.20
N GLY A 730 16.12 -58.45 -11.22
CA GLY A 730 15.71 -57.08 -11.50
C GLY A 730 14.94 -56.40 -10.36
N PHE A 731 15.67 -56.04 -9.31
CA PHE A 731 15.34 -54.87 -8.51
C PHE A 731 15.34 -53.63 -9.42
N TYR A 732 14.30 -52.80 -9.35
CA TYR A 732 14.45 -51.35 -9.49
C TYR A 732 13.50 -50.63 -8.53
N LEU A 733 14.13 -49.82 -7.67
CA LEU A 733 13.56 -48.73 -6.90
C LEU A 733 13.03 -47.62 -7.83
N ASN A 734 12.07 -46.86 -7.28
CA ASN A 734 11.64 -45.50 -7.65
C ASN A 734 10.93 -45.39 -9.01
N GLU A 735 9.83 -44.63 -9.18
CA GLU A 735 9.49 -43.30 -8.69
C GLU A 735 7.95 -43.10 -8.66
N PHE A 736 7.49 -42.24 -7.74
CA PHE A 736 6.29 -41.37 -7.82
C PHE A 736 4.92 -42.00 -8.12
N ILE A 737 4.03 -42.01 -7.10
CA ILE A 737 2.99 -40.98 -6.85
C ILE A 737 2.75 -40.92 -5.33
#